data_AF-X6M7L7-F1
#
_entry.id   AF-X6M7L7-F1
#
_cell.length_a   1.000
_cell.length_b   1.000
_cell.length_c   1.000
_cell.angle_alpha   90.00
_cell.angle_beta   90.00
_cell.angle_gamma   90.00
#
_symmetry.space_group_name_H-M   'P 1'
#
loop_
_entity.id
_entity.type
_entity.pdbx_description
1 polymer ?
#
loop_
_entity_poly.entity_id
_entity_poly.type
_entity_poly.pdbx_seq_one_letter_code
_entity_poly.pdbx_strand_id
1 'polypeptide(L)'
;MRNNQQQLSREVQLLQEEFSDIEREIILRAWKQSDSNIDEAKKILTLISEECDQKTTCPSIFRQDPLMKLFEVFGKYVDKRSILEVWRKSNQMYSDAVRKLKKLCQESINKLKSNNATTEISQEICLFILWNILINPNKMNYREINGERLRNNLKKKCEQQSSDFNNVIQECVAYLYEFGFHKKADDNWYHHNPLDIVRLWDWYKHLIAKRFIKKKKKQIEWNYKKWRLHDTVFDFEHRRIGLLDLSNEKPIVETIQVGYPKKKEENCVWIFNGKMMCRQSKHLQLNGVLLFLIVLGILLRQNKTFCVLKNFVLSYFLKNTKKLKFIKEFNSFRIVWKPDTYQTNYEPVHPFITTFKQVFERLKRKMRIKGDELLMFKCVFDKCKPPIPSNVSENTLLHDIYKDMPGYPQVEVVWIIESFCIIPYERTFHLNRNKFLNRDKKDLATTLELEFANRKLHLNPFLHRDDYYTFQQKQNFLISNLNIHEEMSNEQILKDLLYEIIQKGYLCDLITNENKLDESKIKETIKYEEKKSEQHGNEKYKLILDDSVLTILRQVKCIYHSPIHKHMGYPLTLHHICALLLYCKKSCRIQCINDQACFNYYEWKNFDWFLYNAIVILSRHERKEEIEDELYCGINGKRFGDITAEIKPGYFIFPVITTNHMEIAQFCQGDKGCIVKFHPSMRRSRFISSANVSWLFPTQFHQTILFARTGPNTNEKTEELFLWNARIENEDKKTQTILLTWAIYDKYIKQVIEISSLWNHVVDLNFIFFMLLSYKDKDTIIKYLSYFEKSSTQNNNEEAYKLMMQKFYPNRACNYEINLFSIFLERAGLLRPLEHDAVSYATWWTISISLPFVEKDKQAAITCTK
;
A
#
# COMPACT_ATOMS: atom_id res chain seq x y z
N MET A 1 71.65 -14.20 28.26
CA MET A 1 70.54 -15.15 28.44
C MET A 1 70.79 -16.01 29.69
N ARG A 2 70.41 -15.51 30.87
CA ARG A 2 70.31 -16.28 32.11
C ARG A 2 69.13 -15.73 32.92
N ASN A 3 68.40 -16.66 33.53
CA ASN A 3 67.44 -16.54 34.64
C ASN A 3 66.14 -15.74 34.42
N ASN A 4 65.09 -16.49 34.05
CA ASN A 4 63.75 -16.35 34.64
C ASN A 4 63.12 -17.75 34.70
N GLN A 5 63.55 -18.58 35.65
CA GLN A 5 62.76 -19.73 36.07
C GLN A 5 61.64 -19.21 36.97
N GLN A 6 60.50 -18.85 36.38
CA GLN A 6 59.25 -18.82 37.14
C GLN A 6 59.07 -20.21 37.76
N GLN A 7 58.97 -20.25 39.08
CA GLN A 7 58.64 -21.45 39.84
C GLN A 7 57.32 -21.99 39.27
N LEU A 8 57.37 -23.10 38.55
CA LEU A 8 56.17 -23.68 37.95
C LEU A 8 55.22 -24.08 39.08
N SER A 9 53.92 -23.98 38.83
CA SER A 9 52.95 -24.54 39.77
C SER A 9 53.23 -26.04 39.91
N ARG A 10 53.05 -26.54 41.13
CA ARG A 10 53.28 -27.95 41.45
C ARG A 10 52.45 -28.87 40.54
N GLU A 11 51.29 -28.42 40.08
CA GLU A 11 50.46 -29.17 39.13
C GLU A 11 51.10 -29.35 37.75
N VAL A 12 51.77 -28.33 37.20
CA VAL A 12 52.41 -28.47 35.88
C VAL A 12 53.61 -29.41 35.95
N GLN A 13 54.32 -29.45 37.07
CA GLN A 13 55.39 -30.44 37.31
C GLN A 13 54.82 -31.86 37.36
N LEU A 14 53.70 -32.07 38.06
CA LEU A 14 53.00 -33.36 38.09
C LEU A 14 52.55 -33.80 36.69
N LEU A 15 51.99 -32.90 35.88
CA LEU A 15 51.64 -33.19 34.50
C LEU A 15 52.87 -33.55 33.64
N GLN A 16 54.01 -32.90 33.89
CA GLN A 16 55.27 -33.19 33.17
C GLN A 16 55.86 -34.54 33.55
N GLU A 17 55.72 -34.95 34.81
CA GLU A 17 56.13 -36.29 35.28
C GLU A 17 55.22 -37.37 34.70
N GLU A 18 53.91 -37.13 34.65
CA GLU A 18 52.90 -38.08 34.16
C GLU A 18 52.91 -38.24 32.63
N PHE A 19 53.16 -37.16 31.87
CA PHE A 19 53.22 -37.15 30.41
C PHE A 19 54.64 -36.83 29.92
N SER A 20 55.61 -37.66 30.33
CA SER A 20 57.03 -37.46 30.03
C SER A 20 57.38 -37.49 28.53
N ASP A 21 56.49 -38.04 27.71
CA ASP A 21 56.54 -38.15 26.25
C ASP A 21 56.02 -36.91 25.51
N ILE A 22 55.35 -35.99 26.22
CA ILE A 22 54.81 -34.75 25.65
C ILE A 22 55.77 -33.59 25.88
N GLU A 23 55.99 -32.79 24.84
CA GLU A 23 56.79 -31.57 24.94
C GLU A 23 56.23 -30.62 25.99
N ARG A 24 57.13 -30.09 26.82
CA ARG A 24 56.79 -29.17 27.91
C ARG A 24 55.96 -27.96 27.47
N GLU A 25 56.19 -27.44 26.27
CA GLU A 25 55.41 -26.33 25.73
C GLU A 25 53.94 -26.71 25.49
N ILE A 26 53.69 -27.94 25.05
CA ILE A 26 52.34 -28.48 24.83
C ILE A 26 51.63 -28.68 26.18
N ILE A 27 52.33 -29.14 27.20
CA ILE A 27 51.79 -29.26 28.57
C ILE A 27 51.38 -27.89 29.11
N LEU A 28 52.20 -26.85 28.93
CA LEU A 28 51.87 -25.48 29.33
C LEU A 28 50.66 -24.92 28.58
N ARG A 29 50.53 -25.25 27.29
CA ARG A 29 49.38 -24.83 26.48
C ARG A 29 48.10 -25.57 26.84
N ALA A 30 48.16 -26.87 27.12
CA ALA A 30 47.04 -27.64 27.63
C ALA A 30 46.58 -27.13 29.00
N TRP A 31 47.52 -26.85 29.92
CA TRP A 31 47.22 -26.25 31.21
C TRP A 31 46.51 -24.91 31.09
N LYS A 32 47.02 -24.03 30.20
CA LYS A 32 46.39 -22.73 29.92
C LYS A 32 45.00 -22.88 29.30
N GLN A 33 44.83 -23.79 28.35
CA GLN A 33 43.55 -24.03 27.68
C GLN A 33 42.48 -24.61 28.62
N SER A 34 42.91 -25.31 29.66
CA SER A 34 42.08 -25.88 30.71
C SER A 34 41.81 -24.90 31.87
N ASP A 35 42.16 -23.62 31.73
CA ASP A 35 41.98 -22.60 32.77
C ASP A 35 42.56 -23.03 34.14
N SER A 36 43.72 -23.68 34.12
CA SER A 36 44.39 -24.23 35.32
C SER A 36 43.63 -25.37 36.03
N ASN A 37 42.73 -26.07 35.34
CA ASN A 37 42.11 -27.30 35.82
C ASN A 37 42.97 -28.52 35.45
N ILE A 38 43.50 -29.22 36.47
CA ILE A 38 44.40 -30.37 36.26
C ILE A 38 43.72 -31.54 35.56
N ASP A 39 42.46 -31.86 35.91
CA ASP A 39 41.76 -32.99 35.31
C ASP A 39 41.45 -32.74 33.84
N GLU A 40 41.11 -31.50 33.48
CA GLU A 40 40.83 -31.15 32.10
C GLU A 40 42.11 -31.06 31.26
N ALA A 41 43.21 -30.58 31.85
CA ALA A 41 44.53 -30.62 31.22
C ALA A 41 44.98 -32.07 30.99
N LYS A 42 44.79 -32.96 31.98
CA LYS A 42 45.03 -34.41 31.85
C LYS A 42 44.25 -34.97 30.67
N LYS A 43 42.94 -34.69 30.55
CA LYS A 43 42.15 -35.19 29.41
C LYS A 43 42.71 -34.77 28.05
N ILE A 44 43.15 -33.51 27.89
CA ILE A 44 43.76 -33.04 26.64
C ILE A 44 45.07 -33.79 26.39
N LEU A 45 45.92 -33.89 27.41
CA LEU A 45 47.24 -34.52 27.31
C LEU A 45 47.15 -36.02 27.06
N THR A 46 46.20 -36.72 27.69
CA THR A 46 45.91 -38.13 27.39
C THR A 46 45.54 -38.31 25.92
N LEU A 47 44.67 -37.47 25.34
CA LEU A 47 44.32 -37.58 23.92
C LEU A 47 45.50 -37.29 22.98
N ILE A 48 46.44 -36.43 23.38
CA ILE A 48 47.67 -36.16 22.62
C ILE A 48 48.66 -37.32 22.74
N SER A 49 48.83 -37.89 23.93
CA SER A 49 49.70 -39.05 24.20
C SER A 49 49.18 -40.30 23.47
N GLU A 50 47.87 -40.57 23.51
CA GLU A 50 47.21 -41.65 22.76
C GLU A 50 47.48 -41.58 21.25
N GLU A 51 47.65 -40.38 20.69
CA GLU A 51 48.01 -40.19 19.28
C GLU A 51 49.50 -40.41 19.00
N CYS A 52 50.35 -40.15 19.98
CA CYS A 52 51.80 -40.36 19.89
C CYS A 52 52.17 -41.84 19.93
N ASP A 53 51.43 -42.67 20.67
CA ASP A 53 51.69 -44.11 20.84
C ASP A 53 51.36 -44.98 19.62
N GLN A 54 50.62 -44.45 18.63
CA GLN A 54 50.27 -45.21 17.44
C GLN A 54 51.50 -45.37 16.51
N LYS A 55 52.15 -46.55 16.61
CA LYS A 55 53.33 -47.03 15.86
C LYS A 55 53.37 -46.60 14.39
N THR A 56 53.85 -45.39 14.15
CA THR A 56 54.06 -44.83 12.82
C THR A 56 55.45 -44.22 12.78
N THR A 57 56.11 -44.32 11.63
CA THR A 57 57.53 -44.02 11.39
C THR A 57 57.92 -42.53 11.47
N CYS A 58 57.10 -41.67 12.07
CA CYS A 58 57.30 -40.22 12.10
C CYS A 58 57.56 -39.73 13.55
N PRO A 59 58.54 -38.84 13.82
CA PRO A 59 58.86 -38.39 15.17
C PRO A 59 57.67 -37.71 15.87
N SER A 60 57.41 -38.05 17.15
CA SER A 60 56.23 -37.59 17.93
C SER A 60 56.06 -36.07 17.97
N ILE A 61 57.17 -35.34 17.96
CA ILE A 61 57.24 -33.87 18.01
C ILE A 61 56.43 -33.19 16.90
N PHE A 62 56.38 -33.75 15.69
CA PHE A 62 55.68 -33.10 14.56
C PHE A 62 54.15 -33.20 14.63
N ARG A 63 53.59 -33.97 15.58
CA ARG A 63 52.13 -34.20 15.69
C ARG A 63 51.48 -33.52 16.88
N GLN A 64 52.23 -33.29 17.95
CA GLN A 64 51.69 -32.70 19.19
C GLN A 64 51.22 -31.25 18.96
N ASP A 65 52.03 -30.42 18.31
CA ASP A 65 51.71 -29.00 18.09
C ASP A 65 50.48 -28.77 17.20
N PRO A 66 50.35 -29.40 16.01
CA PRO A 66 49.16 -29.22 15.16
C PRO A 66 47.87 -29.69 15.84
N LEU A 67 47.90 -30.81 16.56
CA LEU A 67 46.73 -31.32 17.28
C LEU A 67 46.35 -30.42 18.46
N MET A 68 47.34 -29.91 19.22
CA MET A 68 47.10 -28.93 20.27
C MET A 68 46.46 -27.64 19.71
N LYS A 69 46.93 -27.15 18.55
CA LYS A 69 46.30 -26.01 17.85
C LYS A 69 44.85 -26.30 17.48
N LEU A 70 44.50 -27.54 17.11
CA LEU A 70 43.10 -27.90 16.87
C LEU A 70 42.27 -27.87 18.16
N PHE A 71 42.81 -28.35 19.28
CA PHE A 71 42.13 -28.26 20.57
C PHE A 71 41.96 -26.82 21.07
N GLU A 72 42.93 -25.95 20.82
CA GLU A 72 42.82 -24.51 21.15
C GLU A 72 41.71 -23.82 20.36
N VAL A 73 41.64 -24.10 19.05
CA VAL A 73 40.69 -23.45 18.13
C VAL A 73 39.29 -24.04 18.24
N PHE A 74 39.17 -25.37 18.31
CA PHE A 74 37.89 -26.08 18.21
C PHE A 74 37.41 -26.70 19.52
N GLY A 75 38.28 -26.89 20.53
CA GLY A 75 37.97 -27.67 21.74
C GLY A 75 36.90 -27.07 22.67
N LYS A 76 36.48 -25.83 22.40
CA LYS A 76 35.32 -25.20 23.07
C LYS A 76 34.00 -25.47 22.35
N TYR A 77 34.04 -25.92 21.10
CA TYR A 77 32.88 -26.03 20.20
C TYR A 77 32.61 -27.47 19.75
N VAL A 78 33.66 -28.29 19.69
CA VAL A 78 33.60 -29.68 19.27
C VAL A 78 34.19 -30.50 20.40
N ASP A 79 33.52 -31.59 20.76
CA ASP A 79 34.03 -32.53 21.74
C ASP A 79 35.47 -32.96 21.36
N LYS A 80 36.34 -33.05 22.35
CA LYS A 80 37.78 -33.26 22.13
C LYS A 80 38.05 -34.61 21.45
N ARG A 81 37.27 -35.65 21.73
CA ARG A 81 37.40 -36.92 20.99
C ARG A 81 36.98 -36.76 19.53
N SER A 82 35.92 -36.00 19.28
CA SER A 82 35.49 -35.71 17.89
C SER A 82 36.55 -34.92 17.10
N ILE A 83 37.28 -34.00 17.75
CA ILE A 83 38.43 -33.30 17.14
C ILE A 83 39.52 -34.30 16.76
N LEU A 84 39.88 -35.20 17.68
CA LEU A 84 40.89 -36.24 17.45
C LEU A 84 40.49 -37.20 16.32
N GLU A 85 39.22 -37.60 16.24
CA GLU A 85 38.73 -38.42 15.14
C GLU A 85 38.84 -37.72 13.78
N VAL A 86 38.48 -36.43 13.72
CA VAL A 86 38.58 -35.66 12.47
C VAL A 86 40.04 -35.46 12.07
N TRP A 87 40.92 -35.26 13.05
CA TRP A 87 42.37 -35.24 12.86
C TRP A 87 42.87 -36.54 12.22
N ARG A 88 42.52 -37.70 12.79
CA ARG A 88 42.86 -39.03 12.25
C ARG A 88 42.30 -39.25 10.85
N LYS A 89 41.01 -38.98 10.64
CA LYS A 89 40.33 -39.08 9.33
C LYS A 89 40.88 -38.12 8.28
N SER A 90 41.71 -37.16 8.68
CA SER A 90 42.38 -36.21 7.78
C SER A 90 43.83 -36.60 7.54
N ASN A 91 44.21 -37.85 7.80
CA ASN A 91 45.58 -38.34 7.71
C ASN A 91 46.57 -37.43 8.45
N GLN A 92 46.12 -36.86 9.58
CA GLN A 92 46.92 -35.95 10.41
C GLN A 92 47.42 -34.71 9.64
N MET A 93 46.71 -34.30 8.58
CA MET A 93 46.96 -33.04 7.89
C MET A 93 46.14 -31.90 8.52
N TYR A 94 46.84 -30.91 9.09
CA TYR A 94 46.22 -29.79 9.82
C TYR A 94 45.21 -29.00 8.98
N SER A 95 45.57 -28.64 7.75
CA SER A 95 44.68 -27.90 6.84
C SER A 95 43.36 -28.64 6.56
N ASP A 96 43.43 -29.97 6.44
CA ASP A 96 42.27 -30.81 6.15
C ASP A 96 41.39 -31.03 7.38
N ALA A 97 42.01 -31.23 8.54
CA ALA A 97 41.29 -31.32 9.81
C ALA A 97 40.55 -30.00 10.13
N VAL A 98 41.21 -28.85 9.96
CA VAL A 98 40.60 -27.52 10.10
C VAL A 98 39.39 -27.38 9.16
N ARG A 99 39.55 -27.74 7.89
CA ARG A 99 38.47 -27.64 6.89
C ARG A 99 37.25 -28.49 7.27
N LYS A 100 37.47 -29.72 7.74
CA LYS A 100 36.37 -30.61 8.16
C LYS A 100 35.72 -30.16 9.47
N LEU A 101 36.51 -29.72 10.45
CA LEU A 101 35.98 -29.19 11.72
C LEU A 101 35.18 -27.90 11.52
N LYS A 102 35.60 -27.02 10.60
CA LYS A 102 34.80 -25.86 10.18
C LYS A 102 33.44 -26.26 9.62
N LYS A 103 33.39 -27.31 8.79
CA LYS A 103 32.13 -27.83 8.24
C LYS A 103 31.20 -28.35 9.35
N LEU A 104 31.73 -29.10 10.31
CA LEU A 104 30.96 -29.58 11.46
C LEU A 104 30.43 -28.43 12.33
N CYS A 105 31.26 -27.42 12.59
CA CYS A 105 30.84 -26.22 13.32
C CYS A 105 29.73 -25.47 12.56
N GLN A 106 29.83 -25.37 11.23
CA GLN A 106 28.83 -24.73 10.39
C GLN A 106 27.47 -25.44 10.45
N GLU A 107 27.46 -26.78 10.55
CA GLU A 107 26.23 -27.57 10.71
C GLU A 107 25.59 -27.36 12.09
N SER A 108 26.39 -27.26 13.15
CA SER A 108 25.91 -26.90 14.50
C SER A 108 25.37 -25.45 14.57
N ILE A 109 26.05 -24.49 13.93
CA ILE A 109 25.59 -23.11 13.76
C ILE A 109 24.28 -23.08 12.97
N ASN A 110 24.11 -23.94 11.97
CA ASN A 110 22.88 -24.05 11.20
C ASN A 110 21.70 -24.59 12.03
N LYS A 111 21.95 -25.46 13.01
CA LYS A 111 20.93 -25.92 13.97
C LYS A 111 20.49 -24.83 14.96
N LEU A 112 21.36 -23.85 15.28
CA LEU A 112 21.05 -22.70 16.14
C LEU A 112 20.24 -21.58 15.46
N LYS A 113 19.92 -21.70 14.16
CA LYS A 113 19.24 -20.67 13.34
C LYS A 113 17.75 -20.45 13.65
N SER A 114 17.18 -21.02 14.72
CA SER A 114 15.78 -20.75 15.10
C SER A 114 15.56 -19.36 15.72
N ASN A 115 16.62 -18.64 16.10
CA ASN A 115 16.52 -17.26 16.61
C ASN A 115 17.05 -16.23 15.59
N ASN A 116 16.14 -15.41 15.05
CA ASN A 116 16.44 -14.42 14.01
C ASN A 116 17.25 -13.20 14.52
N ALA A 117 17.12 -12.84 15.80
CA ALA A 117 17.74 -11.63 16.37
C ALA A 117 19.26 -11.76 16.56
N THR A 118 19.73 -12.95 16.95
CA THR A 118 21.16 -13.27 17.13
C THR A 118 21.98 -13.07 15.86
N THR A 119 21.37 -13.29 14.68
CA THR A 119 22.05 -13.15 13.39
C THR A 119 22.23 -11.69 12.94
N GLU A 120 21.40 -10.76 13.41
CA GLU A 120 21.42 -9.38 12.92
C GLU A 120 22.53 -8.55 13.58
N ILE A 121 22.72 -8.68 14.90
CA ILE A 121 23.76 -7.97 15.65
C ILE A 121 25.16 -8.39 15.17
N SER A 122 25.39 -9.70 15.03
CA SER A 122 26.67 -10.26 14.56
C SER A 122 27.00 -9.76 13.15
N GLN A 123 26.01 -9.74 12.25
CA GLN A 123 26.18 -9.26 10.88
C GLN A 123 26.47 -7.77 10.82
N GLU A 124 25.77 -6.93 11.60
CA GLU A 124 26.02 -5.49 11.66
C GLU A 124 27.47 -5.18 12.07
N ILE A 125 27.96 -5.83 13.13
CA ILE A 125 29.31 -5.63 13.63
C ILE A 125 30.36 -6.16 12.63
N CYS A 126 30.11 -7.32 12.00
CA CYS A 126 31.00 -7.87 10.98
C CYS A 126 31.06 -7.03 9.71
N LEU A 127 29.93 -6.48 9.25
CA LEU A 127 29.88 -5.55 8.11
C LEU A 127 30.69 -4.28 8.40
N PHE A 128 30.61 -3.76 9.63
CA PHE A 128 31.41 -2.61 10.05
C PHE A 128 32.92 -2.92 10.02
N ILE A 129 33.32 -4.09 10.56
CA ILE A 129 34.71 -4.54 10.56
C ILE A 129 35.24 -4.70 9.13
N LEU A 130 34.54 -5.49 8.29
CA LEU A 130 34.91 -5.72 6.90
C LEU A 130 35.07 -4.41 6.14
N TRP A 131 34.11 -3.51 6.26
CA TRP A 131 34.16 -2.25 5.53
C TRP A 131 35.36 -1.37 5.89
N ASN A 132 35.69 -1.29 7.18
CA ASN A 132 36.83 -0.50 7.63
C ASN A 132 38.15 -1.03 7.06
N ILE A 133 38.29 -2.37 6.99
CA ILE A 133 39.44 -3.04 6.37
C ILE A 133 39.46 -2.78 4.86
N LEU A 134 38.32 -2.92 4.18
CA LEU A 134 38.20 -2.76 2.74
C LEU A 134 38.57 -1.34 2.27
N ILE A 135 38.14 -0.29 2.97
CA ILE A 135 38.51 1.10 2.63
C ILE A 135 39.97 1.42 3.00
N ASN A 136 40.49 0.82 4.07
CA ASN A 136 41.81 1.15 4.60
C ASN A 136 42.71 -0.07 4.67
N PRO A 137 42.97 -0.77 3.56
CA PRO A 137 43.65 -2.06 3.59
C PRO A 137 45.03 -1.94 4.22
N ASN A 138 45.74 -0.82 4.04
CA ASN A 138 47.12 -0.66 4.52
C ASN A 138 47.25 -0.18 5.98
N LYS A 139 46.16 0.16 6.66
CA LYS A 139 46.22 0.67 8.04
C LYS A 139 46.11 -0.48 9.05
N MET A 140 47.20 -0.74 9.77
CA MET A 140 47.28 -1.83 10.74
C MET A 140 46.21 -1.76 11.83
N ASN A 141 45.79 -0.57 12.25
CA ASN A 141 44.77 -0.40 13.30
C ASN A 141 43.40 -0.98 12.94
N TYR A 142 43.08 -1.18 11.65
CA TYR A 142 41.84 -1.84 11.23
C TYR A 142 42.00 -3.35 11.06
N ARG A 143 43.24 -3.85 11.07
CA ARG A 143 43.58 -5.28 11.07
C ARG A 143 43.74 -5.84 12.48
N GLU A 144 43.57 -4.99 13.50
CA GLU A 144 43.60 -5.36 14.91
C GLU A 144 42.24 -5.01 15.55
N ILE A 145 41.61 -5.99 16.20
CA ILE A 145 40.35 -5.80 16.91
C ILE A 145 40.59 -6.14 18.36
N ASN A 146 40.43 -5.15 19.23
CA ASN A 146 40.53 -5.35 20.66
C ASN A 146 39.41 -6.28 21.15
N GLY A 147 39.79 -7.44 21.72
CA GLY A 147 38.85 -8.51 22.07
C GLY A 147 37.83 -8.08 23.14
N GLU A 148 38.28 -7.32 24.13
CA GLU A 148 37.44 -6.78 25.19
C GLU A 148 36.44 -5.74 24.66
N ARG A 149 36.90 -4.80 23.83
CA ARG A 149 36.06 -3.78 23.21
C ARG A 149 34.99 -4.41 22.32
N LEU A 150 35.33 -5.44 21.56
CA LEU A 150 34.38 -6.20 20.74
C LEU A 150 33.30 -6.86 21.63
N ARG A 151 33.70 -7.56 22.70
CA ARG A 151 32.76 -8.18 23.64
C ARG A 151 31.83 -7.15 24.29
N ASN A 152 32.37 -6.04 24.79
CA ASN A 152 31.58 -4.99 25.45
C ASN A 152 30.56 -4.36 24.49
N ASN A 153 30.95 -4.13 23.22
CA ASN A 153 30.06 -3.56 22.23
C ASN A 153 28.94 -4.53 21.82
N LEU A 154 29.26 -5.82 21.64
CA LEU A 154 28.28 -6.86 21.39
C LEU A 154 27.31 -7.04 22.57
N LYS A 155 27.82 -7.06 23.81
CA LYS A 155 27.00 -7.17 25.03
C LYS A 155 25.98 -6.05 25.12
N LYS A 156 26.43 -4.80 24.93
CA LYS A 156 25.56 -3.62 24.92
C LYS A 156 24.45 -3.71 23.86
N LYS A 157 24.77 -4.15 22.63
CA LYS A 157 23.76 -4.32 21.57
C LYS A 157 22.79 -5.47 21.87
N CYS A 158 23.28 -6.56 22.46
CA CYS A 158 22.44 -7.68 22.88
C CYS A 158 21.43 -7.28 23.96
N GLU A 159 21.87 -6.48 24.94
CA GLU A 159 20.98 -5.93 25.97
C GLU A 159 19.90 -5.02 25.36
N GLN A 160 20.27 -4.18 24.39
CA GLN A 160 19.32 -3.28 23.69
C GLN A 160 18.27 -4.02 22.86
N GLN A 161 18.57 -5.21 22.35
CA GLN A 161 17.69 -5.99 21.48
C GLN A 161 17.20 -7.29 22.13
N SER A 162 17.36 -7.44 23.45
CA SER A 162 17.01 -8.64 24.21
C SER A 162 17.49 -9.96 23.58
N SER A 163 18.73 -9.96 23.06
CA SER A 163 19.34 -11.10 22.37
C SER A 163 20.36 -11.83 23.25
N ASP A 164 20.56 -13.13 23.01
CA ASP A 164 21.53 -13.93 23.75
C ASP A 164 22.98 -13.57 23.35
N PHE A 165 23.70 -12.95 24.28
CA PHE A 165 25.08 -12.54 24.10
C PHE A 165 26.02 -13.69 23.71
N ASN A 166 25.85 -14.89 24.29
CA ASN A 166 26.74 -16.01 24.04
C ASN A 166 26.62 -16.52 22.60
N ASN A 167 25.40 -16.58 22.08
CA ASN A 167 25.15 -16.94 20.70
C ASN A 167 25.69 -15.87 19.72
N VAL A 168 25.48 -14.58 20.04
CA VAL A 168 25.97 -13.46 19.21
C VAL A 168 27.50 -13.43 19.15
N ILE A 169 28.20 -13.55 20.29
CA ILE A 169 29.67 -13.52 20.31
C ILE A 169 30.25 -14.73 19.56
N GLN A 170 29.65 -15.91 19.69
CA GLN A 170 30.08 -17.11 18.98
C GLN A 170 29.96 -16.93 17.46
N GLU A 171 28.84 -16.41 16.97
CA GLU A 171 28.65 -16.17 15.53
C GLU A 171 29.64 -15.10 15.01
N CYS A 172 29.82 -14.00 15.76
CA CYS A 172 30.78 -12.97 15.40
C CYS A 172 32.21 -13.52 15.32
N VAL A 173 32.61 -14.37 16.27
CA VAL A 173 33.92 -15.04 16.27
C VAL A 173 34.07 -15.95 15.06
N ALA A 174 33.04 -16.72 14.70
CA ALA A 174 33.07 -17.56 13.50
C ALA A 174 33.30 -16.73 12.23
N TYR A 175 32.62 -15.59 12.08
CA TYR A 175 32.86 -14.68 10.95
C TYR A 175 34.29 -14.13 10.93
N LEU A 176 34.84 -13.73 12.07
CA LEU A 176 36.22 -13.24 12.16
C LEU A 176 37.23 -14.27 11.63
N TYR A 177 37.09 -15.53 12.03
CA TYR A 177 37.93 -16.62 11.49
C TYR A 177 37.74 -16.83 9.99
N GLU A 178 36.51 -16.69 9.47
CA GLU A 178 36.23 -16.80 8.03
C GLU A 178 36.81 -15.65 7.21
N PHE A 179 36.92 -14.46 7.82
CA PHE A 179 37.61 -13.31 7.23
C PHE A 179 39.13 -13.45 7.27
N GLY A 180 39.67 -14.39 8.06
CA GLY A 180 41.11 -14.62 8.22
C GLY A 180 41.73 -13.93 9.44
N PHE A 181 40.92 -13.50 10.42
CA PHE A 181 41.44 -13.06 11.71
C PHE A 181 41.84 -14.27 12.56
N HIS A 182 42.90 -14.08 13.34
CA HIS A 182 43.39 -15.01 14.34
C HIS A 182 43.43 -14.33 15.70
N LYS A 183 42.97 -15.04 16.72
CA LYS A 183 43.04 -14.57 18.10
C LYS A 183 44.43 -14.85 18.67
N LYS A 184 45.06 -13.86 19.32
CA LYS A 184 46.36 -14.03 19.99
C LYS A 184 46.19 -14.19 21.51
N ALA A 185 47.31 -14.45 22.18
CA ALA A 185 47.40 -14.65 23.62
C ALA A 185 47.01 -13.41 24.45
N ASP A 186 47.06 -12.22 23.87
CA ASP A 186 46.59 -10.95 24.44
C ASP A 186 45.07 -10.75 24.29
N ASP A 187 44.36 -11.77 23.82
CA ASP A 187 42.92 -11.80 23.60
C ASP A 187 42.42 -10.88 22.45
N ASN A 188 43.33 -10.22 21.74
CA ASN A 188 43.02 -9.41 20.56
C ASN A 188 42.99 -10.26 19.28
N TRP A 189 42.28 -9.76 18.27
CA TRP A 189 42.17 -10.40 16.96
C TRP A 189 43.03 -9.68 15.94
N TYR A 190 43.82 -10.43 15.19
CA TYR A 190 44.74 -9.90 14.20
C TYR A 190 44.52 -10.57 12.84
N HIS A 191 44.51 -9.76 11.78
CA HIS A 191 44.57 -10.26 10.41
C HIS A 191 46.02 -10.24 9.92
N HIS A 192 46.63 -11.42 9.80
CA HIS A 192 48.02 -11.61 9.36
C HIS A 192 48.06 -12.04 7.89
N ASN A 193 49.11 -11.65 7.16
CA ASN A 193 49.35 -11.84 5.70
C ASN A 193 48.89 -10.66 4.83
N PRO A 194 49.36 -10.56 3.56
CA PRO A 194 48.75 -9.65 2.58
C PRO A 194 47.23 -9.87 2.54
N LEU A 195 46.47 -8.78 2.61
CA LEU A 195 45.01 -8.82 2.59
C LEU A 195 44.52 -9.33 1.24
N ASP A 196 43.68 -10.36 1.27
CA ASP A 196 42.88 -10.76 0.11
C ASP A 196 41.62 -9.88 0.04
N ILE A 197 41.76 -8.71 -0.60
CA ILE A 197 40.70 -7.72 -0.72
C ILE A 197 39.48 -8.29 -1.46
N VAL A 198 39.70 -9.13 -2.48
CA VAL A 198 38.63 -9.75 -3.27
C VAL A 198 37.80 -10.69 -2.40
N ARG A 199 38.45 -11.54 -1.60
CA ARG A 199 37.75 -12.43 -0.68
C ARG A 199 36.98 -11.68 0.41
N LEU A 200 37.57 -10.64 1.00
CA LEU A 200 36.87 -9.82 2.00
C LEU A 200 35.68 -9.06 1.39
N TRP A 201 35.80 -8.63 0.14
CA TRP A 201 34.73 -8.01 -0.62
C TRP A 201 33.58 -8.99 -0.91
N ASP A 202 33.89 -10.22 -1.29
CA ASP A 202 32.88 -11.27 -1.49
C ASP A 202 32.12 -11.58 -0.19
N TRP A 203 32.82 -11.62 0.95
CA TRP A 203 32.18 -11.73 2.26
C TRP A 203 31.27 -10.54 2.57
N TYR A 204 31.72 -9.32 2.27
CA TYR A 204 30.92 -8.12 2.47
C TYR A 204 29.64 -8.15 1.61
N LYS A 205 29.74 -8.48 0.32
CA LYS A 205 28.58 -8.71 -0.56
C LYS A 205 27.66 -9.80 -0.02
N HIS A 206 28.22 -10.92 0.44
CA HIS A 206 27.46 -12.05 0.97
C HIS A 206 26.63 -11.63 2.20
N LEU A 207 27.24 -10.93 3.16
CA LEU A 207 26.55 -10.46 4.36
C LEU A 207 25.47 -9.44 4.03
N ILE A 208 25.73 -8.50 3.11
CA ILE A 208 24.72 -7.57 2.60
C ILE A 208 23.56 -8.35 1.97
N ALA A 209 23.84 -9.26 1.02
CA ALA A 209 22.82 -10.05 0.34
C ALA A 209 21.97 -10.88 1.33
N LYS A 210 22.60 -11.55 2.30
CA LYS A 210 21.93 -12.34 3.34
C LYS A 210 20.94 -11.50 4.15
N ARG A 211 21.25 -10.24 4.42
CA ARG A 211 20.36 -9.30 5.11
C ARG A 211 19.18 -8.83 4.23
N PHE A 212 19.38 -8.70 2.91
CA PHE A 212 18.34 -8.27 1.98
C PHE A 212 17.46 -9.40 1.43
N ILE A 213 17.92 -10.65 1.35
CA ILE A 213 17.12 -11.80 0.88
C ILE A 213 15.88 -12.02 1.79
N LYS A 214 15.97 -11.70 3.09
CA LYS A 214 14.81 -11.71 4.00
C LYS A 214 13.73 -10.68 3.62
N LYS A 215 14.05 -9.66 2.83
CA LYS A 215 13.13 -8.63 2.31
C LYS A 215 13.00 -8.78 0.79
N LYS A 216 12.14 -9.71 0.33
CA LYS A 216 11.86 -10.03 -1.10
C LYS A 216 12.08 -8.84 -2.06
N LYS A 217 13.26 -8.72 -2.66
CA LYS A 217 13.54 -7.80 -3.77
C LYS A 217 14.46 -8.47 -4.79
N LYS A 218 14.12 -8.32 -6.08
CA LYS A 218 14.86 -8.88 -7.22
C LYS A 218 16.23 -8.20 -7.33
N GLN A 219 17.27 -9.02 -7.50
CA GLN A 219 18.63 -8.59 -7.84
C GLN A 219 18.61 -7.86 -9.20
N ILE A 220 19.32 -6.73 -9.34
CA ILE A 220 19.31 -5.91 -10.56
C ILE A 220 20.72 -5.86 -11.14
N GLU A 221 20.89 -6.31 -12.38
CA GLU A 221 22.12 -6.12 -13.15
C GLU A 221 22.18 -4.72 -13.80
N TRP A 222 23.38 -4.13 -13.75
CA TRP A 222 23.70 -2.87 -14.41
C TRP A 222 24.47 -3.14 -15.71
N ASN A 223 23.98 -2.61 -16.83
CA ASN A 223 24.55 -2.86 -18.15
C ASN A 223 25.14 -1.57 -18.73
N TYR A 224 26.19 -1.02 -18.10
CA TYR A 224 26.87 0.19 -18.57
C TYR A 224 28.38 -0.04 -18.69
N LYS A 225 28.98 0.26 -19.85
CA LYS A 225 30.34 -0.16 -20.25
C LYS A 225 31.45 0.21 -19.25
N LYS A 226 31.35 1.34 -18.53
CA LYS A 226 32.37 1.79 -17.56
C LYS A 226 32.19 1.21 -16.16
N TRP A 227 30.94 0.86 -15.78
CA TRP A 227 30.63 0.21 -14.51
C TRP A 227 30.84 -1.31 -14.57
N ARG A 228 30.96 -1.89 -15.78
CA ARG A 228 31.38 -3.28 -15.98
C ARG A 228 32.77 -3.60 -15.41
N LEU A 229 33.59 -2.58 -15.16
CA LEU A 229 34.93 -2.75 -14.61
C LEU A 229 34.97 -2.79 -13.08
N HIS A 230 33.86 -2.42 -12.43
CA HIS A 230 33.77 -2.42 -10.96
C HIS A 230 32.75 -3.46 -10.52
N ASP A 231 33.10 -4.22 -9.51
CA ASP A 231 32.11 -4.99 -8.77
C ASP A 231 31.44 -4.07 -7.73
N THR A 232 30.12 -4.17 -7.56
CA THR A 232 29.35 -3.15 -6.84
C THR A 232 28.44 -3.74 -5.78
N VAL A 233 28.32 -3.05 -4.65
CA VAL A 233 27.46 -3.43 -3.54
C VAL A 233 26.73 -2.22 -2.98
N PHE A 234 25.45 -2.39 -2.67
CA PHE A 234 24.61 -1.36 -2.06
C PHE A 234 24.44 -1.67 -0.59
N ASP A 235 25.07 -0.88 0.27
CA ASP A 235 24.88 -0.95 1.71
C ASP A 235 23.87 0.12 2.13
N PHE A 236 22.62 -0.31 2.27
CA PHE A 236 21.48 0.55 2.56
C PHE A 236 21.51 1.09 3.99
N GLU A 237 22.10 0.33 4.92
CA GLU A 237 22.20 0.72 6.32
C GLU A 237 23.12 1.93 6.45
N HIS A 238 24.27 1.87 5.77
CA HIS A 238 25.28 2.94 5.81
C HIS A 238 25.12 3.97 4.68
N ARG A 239 24.09 3.81 3.83
CA ARG A 239 23.80 4.67 2.67
C ARG A 239 24.99 4.88 1.74
N ARG A 240 25.66 3.79 1.38
CA ARG A 240 26.85 3.85 0.54
C ARG A 240 26.79 2.84 -0.60
N ILE A 241 27.41 3.19 -1.70
CA ILE A 241 27.70 2.30 -2.82
C ILE A 241 29.18 1.99 -2.73
N GLY A 242 29.51 0.74 -2.42
CA GLY A 242 30.89 0.28 -2.52
C GLY A 242 31.20 -0.09 -3.97
N LEU A 243 32.39 0.24 -4.43
CA LEU A 243 32.92 -0.09 -5.74
C LEU A 243 34.27 -0.79 -5.55
N LEU A 244 34.39 -2.04 -5.98
CA LEU A 244 35.67 -2.73 -6.07
C LEU A 244 36.20 -2.61 -7.49
N ASP A 245 37.30 -1.89 -7.67
CA ASP A 245 38.03 -1.81 -8.93
C ASP A 245 39.01 -2.99 -9.03
N LEU A 246 38.74 -3.87 -10.00
CA LEU A 246 39.58 -5.03 -10.32
C LEU A 246 40.56 -4.77 -11.47
N SER A 247 40.59 -3.54 -12.02
CA SER A 247 41.45 -3.21 -13.17
C SER A 247 42.92 -3.01 -12.80
N ASN A 248 43.24 -2.81 -11.52
CA ASN A 248 44.60 -2.67 -11.01
C ASN A 248 45.15 -3.98 -10.47
N GLU A 249 46.48 -4.18 -10.51
CA GLU A 249 47.15 -5.34 -9.89
C GLU A 249 46.85 -5.49 -8.39
N LYS A 250 46.59 -4.36 -7.72
CA LYS A 250 46.11 -4.31 -6.34
C LYS A 250 44.67 -3.78 -6.35
N PRO A 251 43.66 -4.59 -5.98
CA PRO A 251 42.27 -4.16 -5.97
C PRO A 251 42.06 -2.97 -5.03
N ILE A 252 41.29 -1.97 -5.49
CA ILE A 252 40.98 -0.76 -4.71
C ILE A 252 39.48 -0.74 -4.45
N VAL A 253 39.09 -0.52 -3.19
CA VAL A 253 37.69 -0.30 -2.83
C VAL A 253 37.45 1.19 -2.67
N GLU A 254 36.58 1.72 -3.50
CA GLU A 254 36.07 3.07 -3.39
C GLU A 254 34.66 3.07 -2.79
N THR A 255 34.26 4.22 -2.27
CA THR A 255 32.91 4.41 -1.77
C THR A 255 32.29 5.68 -2.32
N ILE A 256 31.03 5.57 -2.69
CA ILE A 256 30.17 6.70 -2.97
C ILE A 256 29.15 6.78 -1.84
N GLN A 257 29.26 7.82 -1.02
CA GLN A 257 28.23 8.12 -0.03
C GLN A 257 26.98 8.66 -0.73
N VAL A 258 25.83 8.08 -0.42
CA VAL A 258 24.52 8.45 -0.96
C VAL A 258 23.74 9.20 0.11
N GLY A 259 23.31 10.43 -0.20
CA GLY A 259 22.62 11.31 0.75
C GLY A 259 23.56 12.29 1.46
N TYR A 260 23.04 13.01 2.47
CA TYR A 260 23.76 14.09 3.16
C TYR A 260 24.49 13.55 4.40
N PRO A 261 25.83 13.37 4.40
CA PRO A 261 26.56 13.12 5.64
C PRO A 261 26.48 14.36 6.54
N LYS A 262 26.47 14.15 7.86
CA LYS A 262 26.44 15.23 8.86
C LYS A 262 27.64 16.20 8.77
N LYS A 263 28.66 15.91 7.95
CA LYS A 263 29.86 16.72 7.73
C LYS A 263 30.01 17.07 6.26
N LYS A 264 30.62 18.23 5.97
CA LYS A 264 31.02 18.69 4.63
C LYS A 264 32.08 17.74 4.03
N GLU A 265 31.68 16.54 3.63
CA GLU A 265 32.56 15.61 2.93
C GLU A 265 32.50 15.88 1.42
N GLU A 266 33.67 15.86 0.78
CA GLU A 266 33.87 16.32 -0.61
C GLU A 266 33.39 15.31 -1.67
N ASN A 267 32.95 14.11 -1.27
CA ASN A 267 32.56 13.02 -2.17
C ASN A 267 31.11 12.54 -1.90
N CYS A 268 30.12 13.40 -2.16
CA CYS A 268 28.70 13.03 -2.05
C CYS A 268 27.98 13.13 -3.39
N VAL A 269 27.28 12.06 -3.77
CA VAL A 269 26.43 12.04 -4.97
C VAL A 269 24.99 12.34 -4.59
N TRP A 270 24.43 13.36 -5.24
CA TRP A 270 23.05 13.80 -5.08
C TRP A 270 22.19 13.09 -6.12
N ILE A 271 21.07 12.48 -5.74
CA ILE A 271 20.10 11.99 -6.72
C ILE A 271 18.72 12.50 -6.34
N PHE A 272 18.26 13.52 -7.06
CA PHE A 272 16.93 14.12 -6.85
C PHE A 272 16.13 14.10 -8.15
N ASN A 273 14.97 13.44 -8.15
CA ASN A 273 14.07 13.38 -9.32
C ASN A 273 14.75 13.01 -10.65
N GLY A 274 15.74 12.12 -10.63
CA GLY A 274 16.49 11.70 -11.82
C GLY A 274 17.54 12.71 -12.32
N LYS A 275 17.85 13.76 -11.55
CA LYS A 275 19.00 14.64 -11.80
C LYS A 275 20.09 14.37 -10.75
N MET A 276 21.31 14.13 -11.23
CA MET A 276 22.52 14.11 -10.43
C MET A 276 23.17 15.49 -10.42
N MET A 277 23.53 15.99 -9.25
CA MET A 277 24.51 17.07 -9.09
C MET A 277 25.67 16.55 -8.25
N CYS A 278 26.88 17.08 -8.45
CA CYS A 278 28.08 16.74 -7.69
C CYS A 278 28.82 18.06 -7.37
N ARG A 279 29.41 18.18 -6.19
CA ARG A 279 30.33 19.28 -5.84
C ARG A 279 31.77 18.80 -6.11
N GLN A 280 32.55 19.64 -6.79
CA GLN A 280 33.89 19.30 -7.30
C GLN A 280 34.86 18.86 -6.18
N SER A 281 35.58 17.76 -6.44
CA SER A 281 36.87 17.45 -5.82
C SER A 281 37.97 17.67 -6.87
N LYS A 282 39.06 18.34 -6.48
CA LYS A 282 40.22 18.65 -7.35
C LYS A 282 41.13 17.44 -7.63
N HIS A 283 40.85 16.25 -7.10
CA HIS A 283 41.76 15.09 -7.20
C HIS A 283 41.18 13.81 -7.80
N LEU A 284 39.95 13.80 -8.32
CA LEU A 284 39.52 12.75 -9.26
C LEU A 284 39.51 13.31 -10.68
N GLN A 285 40.34 12.76 -11.58
CA GLN A 285 40.17 12.91 -13.02
C GLN A 285 38.89 12.17 -13.49
N LEU A 286 37.72 12.64 -13.04
CA LEU A 286 36.39 12.26 -13.50
C LEU A 286 35.96 13.21 -14.64
N ASN A 287 36.87 13.50 -15.59
CA ASN A 287 36.69 14.58 -16.56
C ASN A 287 35.91 14.22 -17.84
N GLY A 288 35.24 13.06 -17.91
CA GLY A 288 34.44 12.72 -19.10
C GLY A 288 32.93 12.92 -18.91
N VAL A 289 32.37 12.36 -17.83
CA VAL A 289 30.93 12.08 -17.75
C VAL A 289 30.17 13.15 -16.95
N LEU A 290 30.81 13.74 -15.94
CA LEU A 290 30.19 14.81 -15.16
C LEU A 290 30.10 16.10 -15.98
N LEU A 291 31.16 16.41 -16.75
CA LEU A 291 31.15 17.51 -17.72
C LEU A 291 30.15 17.22 -18.85
N PHE A 292 30.06 15.98 -19.36
CA PHE A 292 29.07 15.63 -20.38
C PHE A 292 27.62 15.72 -19.88
N LEU A 293 27.30 15.33 -18.64
CA LEU A 293 25.93 15.46 -18.10
C LEU A 293 25.56 16.91 -17.77
N ILE A 294 26.53 17.74 -17.36
CA ILE A 294 26.34 19.18 -17.13
C ILE A 294 26.22 19.92 -18.47
N VAL A 295 27.09 19.61 -19.45
CA VAL A 295 27.07 20.18 -20.81
C VAL A 295 25.84 19.72 -21.58
N LEU A 296 25.40 18.47 -21.45
CA LEU A 296 24.15 17.98 -22.07
C LEU A 296 22.92 18.63 -21.40
N GLY A 297 22.96 18.85 -20.07
CA GLY A 297 21.91 19.58 -19.37
C GLY A 297 21.82 21.07 -19.72
N ILE A 298 22.95 21.69 -20.08
CA ILE A 298 23.04 23.09 -20.53
C ILE A 298 22.66 23.21 -22.03
N LEU A 299 23.17 22.32 -22.89
CA LEU A 299 22.86 22.27 -24.33
C LEU A 299 21.38 21.92 -24.59
N LEU A 300 20.78 21.03 -23.80
CA LEU A 300 19.34 20.70 -23.89
C LEU A 300 18.42 21.84 -23.42
N ARG A 301 18.96 22.90 -22.80
CA ARG A 301 18.22 24.08 -22.37
C ARG A 301 18.22 25.20 -23.41
N GLN A 302 19.15 25.17 -24.38
CA GLN A 302 19.38 26.30 -25.28
C GLN A 302 19.07 26.04 -26.77
N ASN A 303 18.63 24.86 -27.20
CA ASN A 303 18.35 24.64 -28.63
C ASN A 303 17.02 23.92 -28.92
N LYS A 304 16.16 24.56 -29.73
CA LYS A 304 14.81 24.09 -30.09
C LYS A 304 14.80 22.97 -31.15
N THR A 305 15.92 22.66 -31.78
CA THR A 305 15.97 21.90 -33.05
C THR A 305 16.20 20.39 -32.96
N PHE A 306 16.28 19.78 -31.76
CA PHE A 306 16.50 18.33 -31.62
C PHE A 306 15.36 17.62 -30.87
N CYS A 307 14.17 17.57 -31.47
CA CYS A 307 13.00 16.87 -30.89
C CYS A 307 13.09 15.33 -30.96
N VAL A 308 13.77 14.76 -31.97
CA VAL A 308 13.77 13.30 -32.20
C VAL A 308 14.73 12.57 -31.24
N LEU A 309 15.94 13.09 -31.03
CA LEU A 309 16.91 12.49 -30.11
C LEU A 309 16.49 12.64 -28.63
N LYS A 310 15.76 13.72 -28.31
CA LYS A 310 15.19 13.98 -26.98
C LYS A 310 14.18 12.90 -26.60
N ASN A 311 13.31 12.48 -27.51
CA ASN A 311 12.34 11.42 -27.26
C ASN A 311 12.99 10.03 -27.20
N PHE A 312 14.04 9.78 -27.99
CA PHE A 312 14.74 8.49 -27.96
C PHE A 312 15.52 8.28 -26.65
N VAL A 313 16.30 9.27 -26.20
CA VAL A 313 17.05 9.21 -24.94
C VAL A 313 16.11 9.22 -23.73
N LEU A 314 15.04 10.02 -23.78
CA LEU A 314 14.03 10.06 -22.71
C LEU A 314 13.23 8.74 -22.65
N SER A 315 12.87 8.13 -23.79
CA SER A 315 12.17 6.82 -23.79
C SER A 315 13.08 5.68 -23.32
N TYR A 316 14.38 5.73 -23.64
CA TYR A 316 15.37 4.74 -23.17
C TYR A 316 15.63 4.88 -21.65
N PHE A 317 15.65 6.11 -21.12
CA PHE A 317 15.71 6.35 -19.67
C PHE A 317 14.38 6.00 -18.97
N LEU A 318 13.23 6.27 -19.58
CA LEU A 318 11.91 5.94 -19.05
C LEU A 318 11.62 4.43 -19.07
N LYS A 319 12.14 3.68 -20.04
CA LYS A 319 12.11 2.20 -20.02
C LYS A 319 12.92 1.60 -18.86
N ASN A 320 13.86 2.35 -18.28
CA ASN A 320 14.62 1.98 -17.08
C ASN A 320 14.03 2.54 -15.76
N THR A 321 12.77 2.97 -15.75
CA THR A 321 12.05 3.55 -14.59
C THR A 321 12.08 2.71 -13.31
N LYS A 322 12.16 1.38 -13.40
CA LYS A 322 12.31 0.49 -12.23
C LYS A 322 13.57 0.81 -11.40
N LYS A 323 14.64 1.30 -12.03
CA LYS A 323 15.90 1.68 -11.37
C LYS A 323 15.82 3.03 -10.65
N LEU A 324 15.04 3.98 -11.18
CA LEU A 324 14.75 5.28 -10.54
C LEU A 324 13.83 5.15 -9.32
N LYS A 325 12.91 4.16 -9.32
CA LYS A 325 12.06 3.83 -8.18
C LYS A 325 12.89 3.41 -6.96
N PHE A 326 13.94 2.62 -7.18
CA PHE A 326 14.84 2.15 -6.13
C PHE A 326 15.61 3.28 -5.44
N ILE A 327 16.10 4.26 -6.22
CA ILE A 327 16.83 5.41 -5.67
C ILE A 327 15.90 6.36 -4.90
N LYS A 328 14.62 6.47 -5.30
CA LYS A 328 13.60 7.19 -4.53
C LYS A 328 13.31 6.51 -3.19
N GLU A 329 13.27 5.17 -3.14
CA GLU A 329 13.11 4.40 -1.91
C GLU A 329 14.35 4.47 -0.99
N PHE A 330 15.56 4.58 -1.58
CA PHE A 330 16.83 4.65 -0.85
C PHE A 330 16.96 5.90 0.04
N ASN A 331 16.31 7.01 -0.35
CA ASN A 331 16.49 8.34 0.25
C ASN A 331 15.27 8.86 1.04
N SER A 332 14.14 8.15 1.06
CA SER A 332 12.90 8.76 1.51
C SER A 332 12.53 8.39 2.93
N PHE A 333 12.52 9.39 3.80
CA PHE A 333 11.50 9.44 4.85
C PHE A 333 10.14 9.32 4.14
N ARG A 334 9.40 8.26 4.47
CA ARG A 334 8.18 7.90 3.75
C ARG A 334 6.99 8.33 4.59
N ILE A 335 6.20 9.24 4.05
CA ILE A 335 4.93 9.64 4.65
C ILE A 335 3.85 8.77 4.03
N VAL A 336 3.28 7.89 4.83
CA VAL A 336 2.04 7.20 4.52
C VAL A 336 0.92 8.15 4.88
N TRP A 337 0.06 8.52 3.93
CA TRP A 337 -1.06 9.39 4.24
C TRP A 337 -2.38 8.79 3.78
N LYS A 338 -3.40 8.99 4.63
CA LYS A 338 -4.74 8.45 4.44
C LYS A 338 -5.72 9.63 4.35
N PRO A 339 -6.16 10.05 3.15
CA PRO A 339 -7.14 11.14 2.96
C PRO A 339 -8.53 10.80 3.48
N ASP A 340 -8.83 9.50 3.56
CA ASP A 340 -10.03 8.87 4.09
C ASP A 340 -9.64 7.51 4.72
N THR A 341 -10.62 6.76 5.22
CA THR A 341 -10.36 5.45 5.85
C THR A 341 -9.91 4.36 4.89
N TYR A 342 -9.89 4.60 3.58
CA TYR A 342 -9.86 3.53 2.59
C TYR A 342 -8.61 3.52 1.71
N GLN A 343 -8.02 4.68 1.38
CA GLN A 343 -6.82 4.73 0.54
C GLN A 343 -5.55 5.04 1.33
N THR A 344 -4.56 4.16 1.24
CA THR A 344 -3.22 4.39 1.81
C THR A 344 -2.29 4.87 0.70
N ASN A 345 -1.88 6.13 0.77
CA ASN A 345 -0.98 6.73 -0.21
C ASN A 345 0.43 6.89 0.36
N TYR A 346 1.44 6.87 -0.50
CA TYR A 346 2.85 7.01 -0.11
C TYR A 346 3.48 8.26 -0.72
N GLU A 347 4.08 9.09 0.12
CA GLU A 347 4.83 10.28 -0.28
C GLU A 347 6.29 10.21 0.17
N PRO A 348 7.24 10.00 -0.74
CA PRO A 348 8.65 10.09 -0.42
C PRO A 348 9.11 11.56 -0.30
N VAL A 349 9.69 11.92 0.85
CA VAL A 349 10.22 13.26 1.13
C VAL A 349 11.59 13.20 1.81
N HIS A 350 12.32 14.31 1.81
CA HIS A 350 13.64 14.39 2.42
C HIS A 350 13.55 15.21 3.72
N PRO A 351 13.73 14.59 4.90
CA PRO A 351 13.29 15.21 6.13
C PRO A 351 14.16 16.40 6.58
N PHE A 352 15.42 16.47 6.14
CA PHE A 352 16.36 17.54 6.51
C PHE A 352 16.20 18.84 5.72
N ILE A 353 15.45 18.83 4.61
CA ILE A 353 15.28 20.02 3.74
C ILE A 353 13.82 20.34 3.47
N THR A 354 12.90 19.45 3.87
CA THR A 354 11.48 19.63 3.64
C THR A 354 10.82 19.98 4.97
N THR A 355 10.10 21.10 4.98
CA THR A 355 9.28 21.51 6.14
C THR A 355 7.95 20.79 6.16
N PHE A 356 7.28 20.77 7.31
CA PHE A 356 5.92 20.25 7.43
C PHE A 356 4.98 20.92 6.39
N LYS A 357 5.00 22.25 6.28
CA LYS A 357 4.24 23.03 5.29
C LYS A 357 4.45 22.57 3.86
N GLN A 358 5.71 22.36 3.46
CA GLN A 358 6.05 21.98 2.08
C GLN A 358 5.49 20.61 1.72
N VAL A 359 5.52 19.65 2.65
CA VAL A 359 4.86 18.36 2.44
C VAL A 359 3.36 18.53 2.41
N PHE A 360 2.79 19.24 3.38
CA PHE A 360 1.36 19.43 3.48
C PHE A 360 0.78 20.05 2.20
N GLU A 361 1.41 21.10 1.66
CA GLU A 361 1.06 21.71 0.37
C GLU A 361 1.28 20.80 -0.84
N ARG A 362 2.27 19.90 -0.78
CA ARG A 362 2.47 18.87 -1.82
C ARG A 362 1.34 17.84 -1.79
N LEU A 363 0.91 17.39 -0.62
CA LEU A 363 -0.23 16.47 -0.46
C LEU A 363 -1.54 17.15 -0.88
N LYS A 364 -1.74 18.40 -0.46
CA LYS A 364 -2.88 19.25 -0.85
C LYS A 364 -3.01 19.38 -2.37
N ARG A 365 -1.90 19.63 -3.07
CA ARG A 365 -1.87 19.66 -4.54
C ARG A 365 -2.19 18.31 -5.16
N LYS A 366 -1.68 17.20 -4.60
CA LYS A 366 -2.01 15.86 -5.11
C LYS A 366 -3.51 15.54 -5.00
N MET A 367 -4.17 16.03 -3.97
CA MET A 367 -5.63 15.92 -3.84
C MET A 367 -6.38 16.71 -4.91
N ARG A 368 -5.93 17.93 -5.24
CA ARG A 368 -6.56 18.79 -6.26
C ARG A 368 -6.45 18.29 -7.70
N ILE A 369 -5.45 17.46 -8.02
CA ILE A 369 -5.20 16.98 -9.40
C ILE A 369 -6.37 16.15 -9.97
N LYS A 370 -7.29 15.68 -9.13
CA LYS A 370 -8.46 14.89 -9.57
C LYS A 370 -9.58 15.74 -10.19
N GLY A 371 -9.44 17.06 -10.26
CA GLY A 371 -10.46 17.95 -10.83
C GLY A 371 -11.56 18.36 -9.84
N ASP A 372 -11.48 17.87 -8.61
CA ASP A 372 -12.34 18.25 -7.50
C ASP A 372 -11.78 19.49 -6.78
N GLU A 373 -12.67 20.33 -6.26
CA GLU A 373 -12.33 21.43 -5.39
C GLU A 373 -12.13 20.93 -3.96
N LEU A 374 -11.06 21.38 -3.31
CA LEU A 374 -10.68 20.94 -1.98
C LEU A 374 -11.18 21.94 -0.94
N LEU A 375 -12.21 21.58 -0.20
CA LEU A 375 -12.83 22.43 0.83
C LEU A 375 -12.15 22.30 2.18
N MET A 376 -11.82 21.07 2.58
CA MET A 376 -11.14 20.80 3.84
C MET A 376 -9.92 19.93 3.59
N PHE A 377 -8.82 20.28 4.25
CA PHE A 377 -7.60 19.51 4.23
C PHE A 377 -6.85 19.76 5.55
N LYS A 378 -6.93 18.80 6.46
CA LYS A 378 -6.40 18.91 7.83
C LYS A 378 -5.59 17.67 8.18
N CYS A 379 -4.42 17.86 8.79
CA CYS A 379 -3.67 16.74 9.37
C CYS A 379 -4.10 16.54 10.82
N VAL A 380 -4.50 15.32 11.19
CA VAL A 380 -4.97 14.97 12.53
C VAL A 380 -3.78 14.47 13.34
N PHE A 381 -3.11 15.42 14.00
CA PHE A 381 -1.79 15.26 14.59
C PHE A 381 -1.70 14.12 15.62
N ASP A 382 -2.70 14.01 16.49
CA ASP A 382 -2.81 12.99 17.54
C ASP A 382 -3.03 11.57 16.99
N LYS A 383 -3.65 11.45 15.81
CA LYS A 383 -3.87 10.16 15.13
C LYS A 383 -2.68 9.75 14.25
N CYS A 384 -1.70 10.63 14.03
CA CYS A 384 -0.49 10.31 13.27
C CYS A 384 0.38 9.29 14.02
N LYS A 385 1.23 8.56 13.29
CA LYS A 385 2.16 7.58 13.88
C LYS A 385 3.61 7.85 13.43
N PRO A 386 4.51 8.29 14.34
CA PRO A 386 4.17 8.77 15.68
C PRO A 386 3.34 10.06 15.63
N PRO A 387 2.65 10.42 16.73
CA PRO A 387 1.89 11.66 16.80
C PRO A 387 2.76 12.88 16.52
N ILE A 388 2.18 13.87 15.83
CA ILE A 388 2.84 15.17 15.62
C ILE A 388 2.50 16.07 16.81
N PRO A 389 3.46 16.75 17.46
CA PRO A 389 3.13 17.67 18.54
C PRO A 389 2.25 18.83 18.04
N SER A 390 1.21 19.19 18.81
CA SER A 390 0.23 20.23 18.42
C SER A 390 0.84 21.64 18.31
N ASN A 391 1.98 21.88 18.92
CA ASN A 391 2.71 23.15 18.91
C ASN A 391 3.76 23.26 17.79
N VAL A 392 3.84 22.29 16.87
CA VAL A 392 4.79 22.33 15.76
C VAL A 392 4.44 23.48 14.81
N SER A 393 5.39 24.41 14.63
CA SER A 393 5.29 25.43 13.58
C SER A 393 5.28 24.77 12.19
N GLU A 394 4.46 25.28 11.25
CA GLU A 394 4.41 24.77 9.88
C GLU A 394 5.79 24.80 9.17
N ASN A 395 6.66 25.73 9.57
CA ASN A 395 7.99 25.91 9.01
C ASN A 395 9.05 24.97 9.62
N THR A 396 8.70 24.17 10.61
CA THR A 396 9.60 23.18 11.23
C THR A 396 10.00 22.11 10.20
N LEU A 397 11.28 21.77 10.15
CA LEU A 397 11.78 20.68 9.31
C LEU A 397 11.25 19.34 9.83
N LEU A 398 10.93 18.41 8.94
CA LEU A 398 10.54 17.06 9.36
C LEU A 398 11.63 16.37 10.18
N HIS A 399 12.90 16.72 9.96
CA HIS A 399 14.00 16.27 10.80
C HIS A 399 13.76 16.62 12.26
N ASP A 400 13.41 17.87 12.57
CA ASP A 400 13.25 18.31 13.95
C ASP A 400 12.03 17.68 14.62
N ILE A 401 11.02 17.29 13.84
CA ILE A 401 9.83 16.57 14.34
C ILE A 401 10.16 15.11 14.68
N TYR A 402 11.01 14.45 13.90
CA TYR A 402 11.15 12.98 13.92
C TYR A 402 12.57 12.47 14.25
N LYS A 403 13.54 13.34 14.52
CA LYS A 403 14.96 12.98 14.76
C LYS A 403 15.17 11.98 15.89
N ASP A 404 14.28 11.96 16.87
CA ASP A 404 14.37 11.11 18.06
C ASP A 404 13.69 9.75 17.86
N MET A 405 13.10 9.48 16.68
CA MET A 405 12.52 8.18 16.36
C MET A 405 13.60 7.09 16.18
N PRO A 406 13.39 5.88 16.74
CA PRO A 406 14.23 4.73 16.44
C PRO A 406 14.30 4.46 14.93
N GLY A 407 15.51 4.29 14.40
CA GLY A 407 15.74 4.02 12.97
C GLY A 407 15.67 5.25 12.06
N TYR A 408 15.48 6.47 12.60
CA TYR A 408 15.53 7.71 11.82
C TYR A 408 16.90 7.87 11.12
N PRO A 409 16.97 8.32 9.85
CA PRO A 409 15.89 8.83 8.98
C PRO A 409 15.16 7.75 8.16
N GLN A 410 15.47 6.47 8.33
CA GLN A 410 14.88 5.36 7.58
C GLN A 410 13.58 4.87 8.21
N VAL A 411 12.69 5.82 8.51
CA VAL A 411 11.41 5.57 9.18
C VAL A 411 10.26 5.83 8.23
N GLU A 412 9.23 5.00 8.37
CA GLU A 412 7.92 5.25 7.79
C GLU A 412 7.06 5.91 8.86
N VAL A 413 6.52 7.09 8.54
CA VAL A 413 5.55 7.78 9.40
C VAL A 413 4.18 7.75 8.75
N VAL A 414 3.13 7.63 9.54
CA VAL A 414 1.75 7.66 9.07
C VAL A 414 1.13 9.00 9.45
N TRP A 415 0.72 9.78 8.44
CA TRP A 415 -0.06 10.98 8.57
C TRP A 415 -1.54 10.66 8.33
N ILE A 416 -2.40 11.04 9.26
CA ILE A 416 -3.84 10.94 9.08
C ILE A 416 -4.33 12.28 8.57
N ILE A 417 -4.81 12.30 7.32
CA ILE A 417 -5.22 13.52 6.65
C ILE A 417 -6.73 13.46 6.47
N GLU A 418 -7.46 14.31 7.17
CA GLU A 418 -8.88 14.51 6.90
C GLU A 418 -8.99 15.43 5.69
N SER A 419 -9.56 14.92 4.60
CA SER A 419 -9.75 15.69 3.39
C SER A 419 -11.18 15.58 2.89
N PHE A 420 -11.72 16.70 2.42
CA PHE A 420 -13.04 16.75 1.81
C PHE A 420 -12.94 17.50 0.49
N CYS A 421 -13.22 16.76 -0.58
CA CYS A 421 -13.28 17.29 -1.94
C CYS A 421 -14.74 17.33 -2.40
N ILE A 422 -15.08 18.37 -3.15
CA ILE A 422 -16.36 18.58 -3.81
C ILE A 422 -16.14 18.64 -5.32
N ILE A 423 -17.09 18.09 -6.08
CA ILE A 423 -17.17 18.37 -7.51
C ILE A 423 -17.90 19.71 -7.66
N PRO A 424 -17.26 20.73 -8.27
CA PRO A 424 -17.88 22.04 -8.47
C PRO A 424 -19.23 21.91 -9.16
N TYR A 425 -20.19 22.78 -8.81
CA TYR A 425 -21.55 22.72 -9.36
C TYR A 425 -21.56 22.67 -10.90
N GLU A 426 -20.70 23.46 -11.54
CA GLU A 426 -20.51 23.52 -13.00
C GLU A 426 -20.02 22.21 -13.66
N ARG A 427 -19.53 21.25 -12.88
CA ARG A 427 -19.11 19.90 -13.34
C ARG A 427 -20.04 18.80 -12.82
N THR A 428 -21.12 19.18 -12.15
CA THR A 428 -22.19 18.26 -11.82
C THR A 428 -23.20 18.22 -12.95
N PHE A 429 -23.98 17.15 -13.02
CA PHE A 429 -25.06 17.06 -13.97
C PHE A 429 -26.38 16.74 -13.27
N HIS A 430 -27.44 17.31 -13.83
CA HIS A 430 -28.82 16.95 -13.51
C HIS A 430 -29.53 16.77 -14.84
N LEU A 431 -30.01 15.55 -15.11
CA LEU A 431 -30.79 15.31 -16.31
C LEU A 431 -32.19 15.89 -16.11
N ASN A 432 -32.49 16.96 -16.83
CA ASN A 432 -33.81 17.58 -16.80
C ASN A 432 -34.88 16.57 -17.28
N ARG A 433 -35.84 16.25 -16.39
CA ARG A 433 -36.94 15.30 -16.62
C ARG A 433 -37.71 15.58 -17.91
N ASN A 434 -37.84 16.86 -18.28
CA ASN A 434 -38.65 17.29 -19.42
C ASN A 434 -38.14 16.78 -20.78
N LYS A 435 -36.88 16.33 -20.88
CA LYS A 435 -36.35 15.78 -22.14
C LYS A 435 -36.91 14.39 -22.50
N PHE A 436 -37.42 13.63 -21.53
CA PHE A 436 -37.90 12.26 -21.75
C PHE A 436 -39.41 12.15 -21.90
N LEU A 437 -40.17 13.14 -21.42
CA LEU A 437 -41.64 13.12 -21.41
C LEU A 437 -42.28 13.27 -22.81
N ASN A 438 -41.53 13.75 -23.81
CA ASN A 438 -42.07 14.14 -25.13
C ASN A 438 -41.86 13.10 -26.25
N ARG A 439 -41.57 11.85 -25.94
CA ARG A 439 -41.30 10.83 -26.97
C ARG A 439 -42.37 9.72 -26.96
N ASP A 440 -42.80 9.29 -28.16
CA ASP A 440 -43.98 8.45 -28.39
C ASP A 440 -43.96 7.08 -27.70
N LYS A 441 -45.14 6.60 -27.26
CA LYS A 441 -45.37 5.29 -26.63
C LYS A 441 -44.91 4.08 -27.47
N LYS A 442 -44.72 4.26 -28.80
CA LYS A 442 -44.33 3.20 -29.74
C LYS A 442 -42.89 2.71 -29.49
N ASP A 443 -42.03 3.54 -28.92
CA ASP A 443 -40.62 3.22 -28.62
C ASP A 443 -40.42 2.50 -27.26
N LEU A 444 -41.47 2.42 -26.44
CA LEU A 444 -41.47 1.64 -25.19
C LEU A 444 -41.29 0.14 -25.48
N ALA A 445 -41.84 -0.35 -26.60
CA ALA A 445 -41.80 -1.76 -27.02
C ALA A 445 -40.37 -2.30 -27.21
N THR A 446 -39.46 -1.53 -27.81
CA THR A 446 -38.07 -1.94 -28.03
C THR A 446 -37.23 -1.88 -26.75
N THR A 447 -37.58 -0.99 -25.81
CA THR A 447 -36.93 -0.93 -24.49
C THR A 447 -37.31 -2.13 -23.62
N LEU A 448 -38.55 -2.59 -23.75
CA LEU A 448 -39.05 -3.76 -23.05
C LEU A 448 -38.31 -5.06 -23.45
N GLU A 449 -37.71 -5.18 -24.65
CA GLU A 449 -37.00 -6.41 -25.09
C GLU A 449 -35.76 -6.77 -24.26
N LEU A 450 -34.96 -5.78 -23.85
CA LEU A 450 -33.82 -6.00 -22.93
C LEU A 450 -34.29 -6.24 -21.49
N GLU A 451 -35.43 -5.68 -21.11
CA GLU A 451 -36.07 -5.91 -19.80
C GLU A 451 -36.80 -7.26 -19.75
N PHE A 452 -37.27 -7.77 -20.88
CA PHE A 452 -37.81 -9.14 -21.04
C PHE A 452 -36.77 -10.20 -20.67
N ALA A 453 -35.48 -9.95 -20.95
CA ALA A 453 -34.40 -10.83 -20.50
C ALA A 453 -34.27 -10.83 -18.96
N ASN A 454 -34.52 -9.69 -18.30
CA ASN A 454 -34.55 -9.61 -16.84
C ASN A 454 -35.74 -10.36 -16.23
N ARG A 455 -36.90 -10.40 -16.91
CA ARG A 455 -38.06 -11.20 -16.46
C ARG A 455 -37.71 -12.69 -16.30
N LYS A 456 -36.76 -13.23 -17.09
CA LYS A 456 -36.34 -14.64 -16.95
C LYS A 456 -35.47 -14.91 -15.72
N LEU A 457 -34.88 -13.86 -15.13
CA LEU A 457 -34.00 -13.98 -13.98
C LEU A 457 -34.83 -13.87 -12.70
N HIS A 458 -35.14 -15.01 -12.10
CA HIS A 458 -35.73 -15.10 -10.76
C HIS A 458 -34.70 -14.77 -9.67
N LEU A 459 -34.04 -13.61 -9.78
CA LEU A 459 -32.93 -13.24 -8.92
C LEU A 459 -33.34 -12.17 -7.92
N ASN A 460 -32.96 -12.42 -6.67
CA ASN A 460 -33.15 -11.50 -5.56
C ASN A 460 -31.89 -10.63 -5.39
N PRO A 461 -31.97 -9.29 -5.51
CA PRO A 461 -30.82 -8.41 -5.28
C PRO A 461 -30.39 -8.31 -3.82
N PHE A 462 -31.22 -8.77 -2.88
CA PHE A 462 -31.00 -8.63 -1.46
C PHE A 462 -30.21 -9.81 -0.89
N LEU A 463 -29.27 -9.51 0.00
CA LEU A 463 -28.56 -10.54 0.75
C LEU A 463 -29.50 -11.23 1.73
N HIS A 464 -29.53 -12.56 1.71
CA HIS A 464 -30.24 -13.34 2.73
C HIS A 464 -29.52 -13.24 4.08
N ARG A 465 -30.26 -13.17 5.18
CA ARG A 465 -29.67 -13.01 6.52
C ARG A 465 -28.67 -14.10 6.88
N ASP A 466 -28.97 -15.35 6.55
CA ASP A 466 -28.12 -16.50 6.86
C ASP A 466 -26.84 -16.56 6.01
N ASP A 467 -26.81 -15.88 4.87
CA ASP A 467 -25.66 -15.86 3.95
C ASP A 467 -24.64 -14.78 4.31
N TYR A 468 -24.89 -13.96 5.33
CA TYR A 468 -24.07 -12.79 5.68
C TYR A 468 -22.58 -13.14 5.87
N TYR A 469 -22.29 -14.19 6.64
CA TYR A 469 -20.91 -14.58 6.91
C TYR A 469 -20.21 -15.10 5.65
N THR A 470 -20.91 -15.88 4.83
CA THR A 470 -20.39 -16.38 3.54
C THR A 470 -20.08 -15.22 2.61
N PHE A 471 -21.00 -14.26 2.49
CA PHE A 471 -20.83 -13.05 1.71
C PHE A 471 -19.59 -12.27 2.16
N GLN A 472 -19.44 -12.01 3.46
CA GLN A 472 -18.27 -11.30 4.00
C GLN A 472 -16.94 -12.01 3.71
N GLN A 473 -16.88 -13.33 3.87
CA GLN A 473 -15.66 -14.10 3.59
C GLN A 473 -15.26 -14.00 2.11
N LYS A 474 -16.22 -14.18 1.21
CA LYS A 474 -15.99 -14.08 -0.25
C LYS A 474 -15.58 -12.67 -0.66
N GLN A 475 -16.18 -11.66 -0.04
CA GLN A 475 -15.87 -10.28 -0.29
C GLN A 475 -14.45 -9.90 0.19
N ASN A 476 -14.06 -10.31 1.39
CA ASN A 476 -12.71 -10.13 1.92
C ASN A 476 -11.65 -10.85 1.07
N PHE A 477 -11.99 -12.06 0.58
CA PHE A 477 -11.13 -12.79 -0.37
C PHE A 477 -10.96 -12.04 -1.69
N LEU A 478 -12.01 -11.41 -2.22
CA LEU A 478 -11.91 -10.57 -3.41
C LEU A 478 -10.95 -9.39 -3.17
N ILE A 479 -11.07 -8.67 -2.04
CA ILE A 479 -10.20 -7.52 -1.72
C ILE A 479 -8.74 -7.92 -1.67
N SER A 480 -8.43 -9.00 -0.96
CA SER A 480 -7.03 -9.42 -0.74
C SER A 480 -6.36 -9.87 -2.04
N ASN A 481 -7.13 -10.28 -3.04
CA ASN A 481 -6.64 -10.72 -4.35
C ASN A 481 -6.82 -9.70 -5.48
N LEU A 482 -7.53 -8.59 -5.23
CA LEU A 482 -7.56 -7.46 -6.16
C LEU A 482 -6.18 -6.78 -6.14
N ASN A 483 -5.34 -7.16 -7.10
CA ASN A 483 -4.13 -6.40 -7.41
C ASN A 483 -4.55 -5.00 -7.87
N ILE A 484 -4.61 -4.05 -6.94
CA ILE A 484 -4.99 -2.67 -7.24
C ILE A 484 -4.06 -2.19 -8.35
N HIS A 485 -4.64 -1.90 -9.51
CA HIS A 485 -3.95 -1.61 -10.77
C HIS A 485 -3.20 -0.25 -10.78
N GLU A 486 -2.72 0.25 -9.62
CA GLU A 486 -2.13 1.59 -9.48
C GLU A 486 -0.97 1.86 -10.45
N GLU A 487 -0.33 0.81 -10.98
CA GLU A 487 0.80 0.91 -11.92
C GLU A 487 0.45 0.55 -13.38
N MET A 488 -0.80 0.24 -13.71
CA MET A 488 -1.18 -0.12 -15.07
C MET A 488 -1.64 1.07 -15.90
N SER A 489 -1.32 1.05 -17.20
CA SER A 489 -1.89 2.00 -18.15
C SER A 489 -3.39 1.75 -18.32
N ASN A 490 -4.16 2.81 -18.58
CA ASN A 490 -5.60 2.72 -18.88
C ASN A 490 -5.90 1.72 -20.01
N GLU A 491 -5.01 1.63 -21.00
CA GLU A 491 -5.11 0.67 -22.10
C GLU A 491 -5.02 -0.78 -21.60
N GLN A 492 -4.10 -1.07 -20.69
CA GLN A 492 -3.99 -2.42 -20.13
C GLN A 492 -5.21 -2.77 -19.28
N ILE A 493 -5.70 -1.83 -18.49
CA ILE A 493 -6.90 -2.03 -17.66
C ILE A 493 -8.11 -2.38 -18.55
N LEU A 494 -8.25 -1.68 -19.68
CA LEU A 494 -9.29 -1.99 -20.66
C LEU A 494 -9.07 -3.36 -21.33
N LYS A 495 -7.83 -3.74 -21.66
CA LYS A 495 -7.52 -5.08 -22.18
C LYS A 495 -7.92 -6.18 -21.20
N ASP A 496 -7.64 -5.99 -19.92
CA ASP A 496 -7.95 -6.98 -18.88
C ASP A 496 -9.48 -7.17 -18.75
N LEU A 497 -10.27 -6.08 -18.81
CA LEU A 497 -11.73 -6.15 -18.88
C LEU A 497 -12.20 -6.93 -20.11
N LEU A 498 -11.75 -6.55 -21.31
CA LEU A 498 -12.22 -7.19 -22.55
C LEU A 498 -11.78 -8.65 -22.64
N TYR A 499 -10.57 -8.96 -22.18
CA TYR A 499 -10.09 -10.34 -22.08
C TYR A 499 -11.00 -11.17 -21.18
N GLU A 500 -11.38 -10.66 -20.01
CA GLU A 500 -12.33 -11.34 -19.10
C GLU A 500 -13.67 -11.61 -19.79
N ILE A 501 -14.24 -10.64 -20.51
CA ILE A 501 -15.50 -10.83 -21.26
C ILE A 501 -15.36 -11.90 -22.35
N ILE A 502 -14.28 -11.88 -23.14
CA ILE A 502 -14.04 -12.87 -24.20
C ILE A 502 -13.84 -14.27 -23.61
N GLN A 503 -13.04 -14.37 -22.54
CA GLN A 503 -12.77 -15.63 -21.85
C GLN A 503 -14.05 -16.28 -21.31
N LYS A 504 -15.04 -15.47 -20.94
CA LYS A 504 -16.36 -15.92 -20.48
C LYS A 504 -17.33 -16.28 -21.60
N GLY A 505 -16.89 -16.23 -22.87
CA GLY A 505 -17.70 -16.61 -24.02
C GLY A 505 -18.62 -15.49 -24.53
N TYR A 506 -18.37 -14.24 -24.13
CA TYR A 506 -19.20 -13.08 -24.50
C TYR A 506 -18.54 -12.18 -25.54
N LEU A 507 -17.79 -12.76 -26.47
CA LEU A 507 -17.21 -11.99 -27.59
C LEU A 507 -18.30 -11.29 -28.42
N CYS A 508 -19.47 -11.92 -28.57
CA CYS A 508 -20.63 -11.36 -29.25
C CYS A 508 -21.08 -10.00 -28.69
N ASP A 509 -20.89 -9.77 -27.39
CA ASP A 509 -21.26 -8.50 -26.75
C ASP A 509 -20.29 -7.36 -27.10
N LEU A 510 -19.07 -7.68 -27.52
CA LEU A 510 -18.03 -6.71 -27.88
C LEU A 510 -18.11 -6.27 -29.35
N ILE A 511 -18.88 -6.98 -30.17
CA ILE A 511 -19.03 -6.77 -31.61
C ILE A 511 -20.49 -6.39 -31.97
N THR A 512 -20.74 -5.95 -33.20
CA THR A 512 -22.09 -5.78 -33.75
C THR A 512 -22.49 -6.99 -34.58
N ASN A 513 -23.79 -7.29 -34.66
CA ASN A 513 -24.34 -8.39 -35.47
C ASN A 513 -24.03 -8.28 -36.98
N GLU A 514 -23.60 -7.11 -37.45
CA GLU A 514 -23.22 -6.86 -38.83
C GLU A 514 -21.91 -7.58 -39.21
N ASN A 515 -21.05 -7.87 -38.23
CA ASN A 515 -19.85 -8.66 -38.44
C ASN A 515 -20.20 -10.15 -38.49
N LYS A 516 -20.60 -10.65 -39.67
CA LYS A 516 -20.78 -12.10 -39.94
C LYS A 516 -19.47 -12.90 -39.94
N LEU A 517 -18.40 -12.35 -39.35
CA LEU A 517 -17.11 -13.02 -39.25
C LEU A 517 -17.21 -14.15 -38.22
N ASP A 518 -16.59 -15.27 -38.55
CA ASP A 518 -16.41 -16.39 -37.63
C ASP A 518 -15.64 -15.93 -36.38
N GLU A 519 -16.10 -16.35 -35.20
CA GLU A 519 -15.48 -16.04 -33.90
C GLU A 519 -13.98 -16.39 -33.89
N SER A 520 -13.60 -17.49 -34.57
CA SER A 520 -12.19 -17.89 -34.70
C SER A 520 -11.33 -16.82 -35.39
N LYS A 521 -11.84 -16.25 -36.49
CA LYS A 521 -11.17 -15.18 -37.27
C LYS A 521 -11.11 -13.87 -36.49
N ILE A 522 -12.16 -13.57 -35.72
CA ILE A 522 -12.19 -12.39 -34.84
C ILE A 522 -11.09 -12.52 -33.77
N LYS A 523 -11.02 -13.68 -33.09
CA LYS A 523 -9.99 -13.97 -32.09
C LYS A 523 -8.58 -13.89 -32.68
N GLU A 524 -8.37 -14.41 -33.88
CA GLU A 524 -7.10 -14.30 -34.60
C GLU A 524 -6.72 -12.84 -34.87
N THR A 525 -7.67 -12.04 -35.38
CA THR A 525 -7.44 -10.63 -35.72
C THR A 525 -7.04 -9.80 -34.50
N ILE A 526 -7.72 -10.00 -33.37
CA ILE A 526 -7.40 -9.30 -32.12
C ILE A 526 -6.24 -9.93 -31.34
N LYS A 527 -5.60 -10.99 -31.89
CA LYS A 527 -4.54 -11.78 -31.25
C LYS A 527 -4.90 -12.25 -29.85
N TYR A 528 -6.12 -12.75 -29.70
CA TYR A 528 -6.55 -13.39 -28.47
C TYR A 528 -5.87 -14.76 -28.35
N GLU A 529 -4.95 -14.86 -27.39
CA GLU A 529 -4.31 -16.13 -27.02
C GLU A 529 -4.99 -16.64 -25.73
N GLU A 530 -5.66 -17.80 -25.80
CA GLU A 530 -6.12 -18.49 -24.60
C GLU A 530 -4.88 -18.84 -23.76
N LYS A 531 -4.79 -18.30 -22.54
CA LYS A 531 -3.66 -18.51 -21.63
C LYS A 531 -3.19 -19.97 -21.66
N LYS A 532 -1.95 -20.20 -22.10
CA LYS A 532 -1.16 -21.34 -21.62
C LYS A 532 -0.75 -21.04 -20.17
N SER A 533 -0.81 -22.07 -19.33
CA SER A 533 -0.65 -22.09 -17.87
C SER A 533 0.30 -21.05 -17.25
N GLU A 534 -0.04 -20.62 -16.03
CA GLU A 534 0.57 -19.57 -15.19
C GLU A 534 2.04 -19.80 -14.77
N GLN A 535 2.81 -20.65 -15.45
CA GLN A 535 4.13 -21.04 -14.94
C GLN A 535 5.22 -19.99 -15.12
N HIS A 536 5.12 -19.01 -16.02
CA HIS A 536 6.15 -17.97 -16.18
C HIS A 536 5.58 -16.56 -16.09
N GLY A 537 5.68 -15.98 -14.90
CA GLY A 537 5.25 -14.61 -14.61
C GLY A 537 6.03 -13.57 -15.41
N ASN A 538 5.43 -13.07 -16.50
CA ASN A 538 5.47 -11.68 -16.99
C ASN A 538 4.95 -11.50 -18.43
N GLU A 539 4.50 -12.54 -19.12
CA GLU A 539 3.89 -12.33 -20.44
C GLU A 539 2.48 -11.76 -20.31
N LYS A 540 2.43 -10.44 -20.47
CA LYS A 540 1.24 -9.58 -20.44
C LYS A 540 0.44 -9.81 -21.73
N TYR A 541 -0.88 -9.96 -21.61
CA TYR A 541 -1.82 -10.27 -22.69
C TYR A 541 -1.51 -9.57 -24.02
N LYS A 542 -1.48 -10.32 -25.13
CA LYS A 542 -1.28 -9.79 -26.49
C LYS A 542 -2.54 -9.21 -27.16
N LEU A 543 -3.64 -9.06 -26.42
CA LEU A 543 -4.91 -8.56 -26.96
C LEU A 543 -4.70 -7.18 -27.63
N ILE A 544 -5.03 -7.10 -28.92
CA ILE A 544 -5.02 -5.86 -29.70
C ILE A 544 -6.39 -5.19 -29.57
N LEU A 545 -6.39 -3.90 -29.19
CA LEU A 545 -7.59 -3.08 -29.14
C LEU A 545 -7.86 -2.49 -30.53
N ASP A 546 -8.54 -3.25 -31.38
CA ASP A 546 -8.96 -2.83 -32.71
C ASP A 546 -10.46 -2.48 -32.70
N ASP A 547 -10.80 -1.21 -32.91
CA ASP A 547 -12.19 -0.75 -32.90
C ASP A 547 -12.94 -0.99 -34.21
N SER A 548 -12.26 -1.46 -35.26
CA SER A 548 -12.90 -2.01 -36.46
C SER A 548 -13.47 -3.40 -36.25
N VAL A 549 -12.87 -4.14 -35.31
CA VAL A 549 -13.31 -5.48 -34.94
C VAL A 549 -14.21 -5.41 -33.69
N LEU A 550 -13.69 -4.84 -32.61
CA LEU A 550 -14.38 -4.67 -31.32
C LEU A 550 -15.19 -3.37 -31.33
N THR A 551 -16.32 -3.39 -32.02
CA THR A 551 -17.18 -2.20 -32.23
C THR A 551 -17.65 -1.53 -30.94
N ILE A 552 -17.67 -2.24 -29.80
CA ILE A 552 -17.91 -1.64 -28.49
C ILE A 552 -16.93 -0.49 -28.18
N LEU A 553 -15.68 -0.59 -28.64
CA LEU A 553 -14.67 0.45 -28.45
C LEU A 553 -15.07 1.77 -29.12
N ARG A 554 -15.73 1.71 -30.29
CA ARG A 554 -16.27 2.91 -30.96
C ARG A 554 -17.34 3.56 -30.08
N GLN A 555 -18.28 2.77 -29.55
CA GLN A 555 -19.32 3.28 -28.66
C GLN A 555 -18.73 3.91 -27.40
N VAL A 556 -17.76 3.24 -26.77
CA VAL A 556 -17.04 3.73 -25.59
C VAL A 556 -16.35 5.07 -25.89
N LYS A 557 -15.65 5.19 -27.02
CA LYS A 557 -15.00 6.45 -27.43
C LYS A 557 -16.02 7.55 -27.71
N CYS A 558 -17.12 7.25 -28.39
CA CYS A 558 -18.19 8.22 -28.65
C CYS A 558 -18.78 8.77 -27.35
N ILE A 559 -19.08 7.90 -26.38
CA ILE A 559 -19.59 8.30 -25.07
C ILE A 559 -18.54 9.07 -24.28
N TYR A 560 -17.28 8.63 -24.33
CA TYR A 560 -16.17 9.34 -23.68
C TYR A 560 -16.09 10.78 -24.19
N HIS A 561 -16.26 11.02 -25.48
CA HIS A 561 -16.26 12.36 -26.08
C HIS A 561 -17.62 13.06 -26.05
N SER A 562 -18.64 12.49 -25.40
CA SER A 562 -19.96 13.12 -25.32
C SER A 562 -19.91 14.48 -24.60
N PRO A 563 -20.77 15.45 -24.97
CA PRO A 563 -20.84 16.75 -24.30
C PRO A 563 -21.09 16.63 -22.79
N ILE A 564 -21.89 15.65 -22.36
CA ILE A 564 -22.22 15.43 -20.95
C ILE A 564 -20.99 14.95 -20.17
N HIS A 565 -20.24 13.97 -20.71
CA HIS A 565 -19.02 13.50 -20.07
C HIS A 565 -17.92 14.59 -20.04
N LYS A 566 -17.80 15.37 -21.13
CA LYS A 566 -16.92 16.55 -21.18
C LYS A 566 -17.30 17.59 -20.13
N HIS A 567 -18.58 17.89 -19.98
CA HIS A 567 -19.09 18.84 -18.99
C HIS A 567 -18.72 18.42 -17.55
N MET A 568 -18.80 17.13 -17.25
CA MET A 568 -18.35 16.59 -15.96
C MET A 568 -16.82 16.63 -15.74
N GLY A 569 -16.03 16.98 -16.77
CA GLY A 569 -14.57 16.97 -16.71
C GLY A 569 -13.92 15.62 -17.02
N TYR A 570 -14.60 14.76 -17.79
CA TYR A 570 -14.17 13.40 -18.14
C TYR A 570 -13.85 12.49 -16.93
N PRO A 571 -14.76 12.37 -15.94
CA PRO A 571 -14.47 11.62 -14.71
C PRO A 571 -14.34 10.10 -14.92
N LEU A 572 -14.89 9.56 -16.01
CA LEU A 572 -14.80 8.14 -16.34
C LEU A 572 -13.70 7.87 -17.37
N THR A 573 -12.96 6.79 -17.14
CA THR A 573 -12.03 6.22 -18.11
C THR A 573 -12.80 5.35 -19.12
N LEU A 574 -12.13 4.91 -20.18
CA LEU A 574 -12.73 4.04 -21.19
C LEU A 574 -13.23 2.71 -20.60
N HIS A 575 -12.50 2.11 -19.63
CA HIS A 575 -12.93 0.86 -18.99
C HIS A 575 -14.15 1.05 -18.08
N HIS A 576 -14.27 2.19 -17.39
CA HIS A 576 -15.48 2.50 -16.63
C HIS A 576 -16.70 2.60 -17.55
N ILE A 577 -16.59 3.34 -18.66
CA ILE A 577 -17.67 3.47 -19.65
C ILE A 577 -18.00 2.10 -20.27
N CYS A 578 -16.98 1.32 -20.61
CA CYS A 578 -17.15 -0.03 -21.17
C CYS A 578 -17.92 -0.95 -20.20
N ALA A 579 -17.56 -0.95 -18.91
CA ALA A 579 -18.27 -1.72 -17.91
C ALA A 579 -19.75 -1.29 -17.77
N LEU A 580 -20.03 0.02 -17.76
CA LEU A 580 -21.42 0.51 -17.73
C LEU A 580 -22.23 0.06 -18.95
N LEU A 581 -21.64 0.10 -20.15
CA LEU A 581 -22.27 -0.38 -21.39
C LEU A 581 -22.56 -1.88 -21.35
N LEU A 582 -21.55 -2.68 -20.95
CA LEU A 582 -21.67 -4.13 -20.81
C LEU A 582 -22.80 -4.49 -19.84
N TYR A 583 -22.84 -3.83 -18.68
CA TYR A 583 -23.87 -4.12 -17.70
C TYR A 583 -25.26 -3.71 -18.20
N CYS A 584 -25.43 -2.50 -18.76
CA CYS A 584 -26.77 -2.01 -19.07
C CYS A 584 -27.38 -2.65 -20.34
N LYS A 585 -26.58 -3.00 -21.35
CA LYS A 585 -27.07 -3.34 -22.69
C LYS A 585 -26.66 -4.70 -23.23
N LYS A 586 -25.78 -5.44 -22.55
CA LYS A 586 -25.17 -6.64 -23.10
C LYS A 586 -25.57 -7.90 -22.35
N SER A 587 -25.48 -9.03 -23.03
CA SER A 587 -25.99 -10.32 -22.52
C SER A 587 -25.14 -10.89 -21.39
N CYS A 588 -23.85 -10.55 -21.33
CA CYS A 588 -22.91 -10.93 -20.28
C CYS A 588 -23.36 -10.48 -18.89
N ARG A 589 -24.20 -9.44 -18.78
CA ARG A 589 -24.83 -9.03 -17.52
C ARG A 589 -25.51 -10.22 -16.86
N ILE A 590 -26.27 -11.02 -17.61
CA ILE A 590 -27.13 -12.08 -17.06
C ILE A 590 -26.29 -13.09 -16.27
N GLN A 591 -25.20 -13.57 -16.88
CA GLN A 591 -24.30 -14.50 -16.22
C GLN A 591 -23.50 -13.85 -15.10
N CYS A 592 -23.08 -12.60 -15.27
CA CYS A 592 -22.45 -11.84 -14.19
C CYS A 592 -23.36 -11.75 -12.95
N ILE A 593 -24.65 -11.45 -13.12
CA ILE A 593 -25.61 -11.39 -12.00
C ILE A 593 -25.82 -12.77 -11.39
N ASN A 594 -25.96 -13.84 -12.20
CA ASN A 594 -26.06 -15.20 -11.68
C ASN A 594 -24.85 -15.58 -10.81
N ASP A 595 -23.64 -15.31 -11.29
CA ASP A 595 -22.43 -15.62 -10.55
C ASP A 595 -22.32 -14.78 -9.26
N GLN A 596 -22.71 -13.50 -9.31
CA GLN A 596 -22.73 -12.63 -8.14
C GLN A 596 -23.80 -13.04 -7.11
N ALA A 597 -24.96 -13.52 -7.55
CA ALA A 597 -25.98 -14.07 -6.68
C ALA A 597 -25.50 -15.31 -5.92
N CYS A 598 -24.54 -16.05 -6.49
CA CYS A 598 -23.84 -17.16 -5.84
C CYS A 598 -22.53 -16.74 -5.14
N PHE A 599 -22.28 -15.44 -4.96
CA PHE A 599 -21.06 -14.87 -4.37
C PHE A 599 -19.75 -15.19 -5.11
N ASN A 600 -19.82 -15.56 -6.40
CA ASN A 600 -18.68 -15.87 -7.27
C ASN A 600 -18.10 -14.60 -7.92
N TYR A 601 -17.85 -13.56 -7.12
CA TYR A 601 -17.36 -12.26 -7.60
C TYR A 601 -16.02 -12.34 -8.35
N TYR A 602 -15.17 -13.32 -7.99
CA TYR A 602 -13.84 -13.48 -8.58
C TYR A 602 -13.89 -13.85 -10.07
N GLU A 603 -14.99 -14.49 -10.52
CA GLU A 603 -15.19 -14.86 -11.92
C GLU A 603 -15.31 -13.63 -12.83
N TRP A 604 -15.70 -12.48 -12.27
CA TRP A 604 -15.91 -11.21 -12.96
C TRP A 604 -15.12 -10.08 -12.30
N LYS A 605 -13.95 -10.39 -11.74
CA LYS A 605 -13.23 -9.46 -10.85
C LYS A 605 -12.95 -8.10 -11.48
N ASN A 606 -12.60 -8.05 -12.78
CA ASN A 606 -12.32 -6.80 -13.46
C ASN A 606 -13.63 -6.08 -13.79
N PHE A 607 -14.59 -6.80 -14.38
CA PHE A 607 -15.88 -6.24 -14.77
C PHE A 607 -16.64 -5.66 -13.58
N ASP A 608 -16.78 -6.44 -12.52
CA ASP A 608 -17.46 -6.03 -11.29
C ASP A 608 -16.76 -4.83 -10.61
N TRP A 609 -15.42 -4.87 -10.49
CA TRP A 609 -14.66 -3.78 -9.88
C TRP A 609 -14.77 -2.47 -10.68
N PHE A 610 -14.66 -2.53 -12.01
CA PHE A 610 -14.77 -1.34 -12.85
C PHE A 610 -16.20 -0.80 -12.88
N LEU A 611 -17.21 -1.67 -12.86
CA LEU A 611 -18.62 -1.27 -12.76
C LEU A 611 -18.91 -0.57 -11.44
N TYR A 612 -18.49 -1.16 -10.32
CA TYR A 612 -18.62 -0.57 -8.98
C TYR A 612 -17.98 0.82 -8.94
N ASN A 613 -16.71 0.94 -9.38
CA ASN A 613 -16.01 2.23 -9.40
C ASN A 613 -16.68 3.25 -10.30
N ALA A 614 -17.18 2.84 -11.48
CA ALA A 614 -17.88 3.74 -12.38
C ALA A 614 -19.14 4.34 -11.73
N ILE A 615 -19.93 3.51 -11.02
CA ILE A 615 -21.12 3.97 -10.28
C ILE A 615 -20.72 4.91 -9.14
N VAL A 616 -19.70 4.56 -8.35
CA VAL A 616 -19.21 5.40 -7.24
C VAL A 616 -18.71 6.76 -7.73
N ILE A 617 -17.97 6.79 -8.85
CA ILE A 617 -17.47 8.03 -9.45
C ILE A 617 -18.66 8.89 -9.90
N LEU A 618 -19.55 8.34 -10.73
CA LEU A 618 -20.72 9.09 -11.23
C LEU A 618 -21.65 9.57 -10.11
N SER A 619 -21.82 8.76 -9.07
CA SER A 619 -22.63 9.12 -7.90
C SER A 619 -22.21 10.44 -7.24
N ARG A 620 -20.95 10.87 -7.39
CA ARG A 620 -20.45 12.13 -6.84
C ARG A 620 -20.74 13.33 -7.75
N HIS A 621 -20.85 13.10 -9.06
CA HIS A 621 -21.14 14.11 -10.08
C HIS A 621 -22.64 14.44 -10.19
N GLU A 622 -23.51 13.68 -9.55
CA GLU A 622 -24.93 14.00 -9.49
C GLU A 622 -25.27 14.99 -8.38
N ARG A 623 -26.23 15.87 -8.66
CA ARG A 623 -26.88 16.76 -7.69
C ARG A 623 -27.94 16.03 -6.89
N LYS A 624 -27.51 15.06 -6.09
CA LYS A 624 -28.37 14.17 -5.30
C LYS A 624 -29.24 14.93 -4.31
N GLU A 625 -28.69 15.97 -3.71
CA GLU A 625 -29.33 16.90 -2.77
C GLU A 625 -30.57 17.60 -3.35
N GLU A 626 -30.72 17.64 -4.68
CA GLU A 626 -31.85 18.25 -5.38
C GLU A 626 -32.89 17.21 -5.88
N ILE A 627 -32.70 15.91 -5.61
CA ILE A 627 -33.53 14.84 -6.18
C ILE A 627 -34.69 14.49 -5.25
N GLU A 628 -35.91 14.46 -5.78
CA GLU A 628 -37.12 14.07 -5.03
C GLU A 628 -37.83 12.85 -5.61
N ASP A 629 -37.29 12.27 -6.68
CA ASP A 629 -37.89 11.13 -7.36
C ASP A 629 -37.85 9.87 -6.50
N GLU A 630 -39.00 9.21 -6.40
CA GLU A 630 -39.08 7.81 -6.03
C GLU A 630 -38.66 6.96 -7.22
N LEU A 631 -37.98 5.84 -6.94
CA LEU A 631 -37.59 4.89 -7.98
C LEU A 631 -38.20 3.53 -7.74
N TYR A 632 -38.27 2.73 -8.79
CA TYR A 632 -38.92 1.43 -8.80
C TYR A 632 -38.04 0.39 -9.49
N CYS A 633 -38.15 -0.85 -9.03
CA CYS A 633 -37.55 -2.04 -9.64
C CYS A 633 -38.53 -3.22 -9.47
N GLY A 634 -38.77 -4.00 -10.51
CA GLY A 634 -39.58 -5.21 -10.42
C GLY A 634 -38.73 -6.45 -10.16
N ILE A 635 -39.14 -7.29 -9.21
CA ILE A 635 -38.54 -8.60 -8.94
C ILE A 635 -39.56 -9.68 -9.32
N ASN A 636 -39.24 -10.51 -10.31
CA ASN A 636 -40.15 -11.54 -10.80
C ASN A 636 -40.15 -12.81 -9.94
N GLY A 637 -41.34 -13.29 -9.56
CA GLY A 637 -41.54 -14.61 -8.97
C GLY A 637 -41.14 -14.75 -7.50
N LYS A 638 -40.60 -13.70 -6.86
CA LYS A 638 -40.25 -13.71 -5.43
C LYS A 638 -41.24 -12.83 -4.66
N ARG A 639 -41.69 -13.33 -3.51
CA ARG A 639 -42.38 -12.61 -2.44
C ARG A 639 -41.69 -12.95 -1.13
N PHE A 640 -41.78 -12.07 -0.15
CA PHE A 640 -41.16 -12.23 1.17
C PHE A 640 -42.27 -12.41 2.20
N GLY A 641 -42.14 -13.40 3.08
CA GLY A 641 -43.05 -13.59 4.20
C GLY A 641 -42.69 -12.64 5.34
N ASP A 642 -41.57 -12.93 6.01
CA ASP A 642 -40.98 -12.03 6.99
C ASP A 642 -39.72 -11.40 6.38
N ILE A 643 -39.91 -10.18 5.87
CA ILE A 643 -38.82 -9.42 5.25
C ILE A 643 -37.65 -9.17 6.21
N THR A 644 -37.93 -9.07 7.51
CA THR A 644 -36.89 -8.81 8.51
C THR A 644 -36.06 -10.07 8.80
N ALA A 645 -36.66 -11.25 8.73
CA ALA A 645 -35.96 -12.52 8.84
C ALA A 645 -35.20 -12.87 7.55
N GLU A 646 -35.81 -12.65 6.37
CA GLU A 646 -35.24 -13.05 5.09
C GLU A 646 -34.13 -12.11 4.60
N ILE A 647 -34.28 -10.79 4.74
CA ILE A 647 -33.35 -9.81 4.17
C ILE A 647 -32.38 -9.32 5.24
N LYS A 648 -31.07 -9.29 4.91
CA LYS A 648 -30.07 -8.53 5.64
C LYS A 648 -30.09 -7.06 5.15
N PRO A 649 -30.54 -6.09 5.97
CA PRO A 649 -30.60 -4.68 5.59
C PRO A 649 -29.22 -4.14 5.20
N GLY A 650 -29.15 -3.31 4.15
CA GLY A 650 -27.91 -2.64 3.72
C GLY A 650 -27.07 -3.36 2.66
N TYR A 651 -27.49 -4.56 2.23
CA TYR A 651 -26.67 -5.42 1.38
C TYR A 651 -27.32 -5.75 0.04
N PHE A 652 -26.81 -5.11 -1.03
CA PHE A 652 -27.07 -5.51 -2.41
C PHE A 652 -25.98 -6.47 -2.88
N ILE A 653 -26.36 -7.67 -3.32
CA ILE A 653 -25.40 -8.70 -3.75
C ILE A 653 -24.87 -8.45 -5.17
N PHE A 654 -25.60 -7.69 -5.99
CA PHE A 654 -25.21 -7.21 -7.32
C PHE A 654 -25.82 -5.81 -7.60
N PRO A 655 -25.33 -5.05 -8.60
CA PRO A 655 -25.85 -3.72 -8.90
C PRO A 655 -27.32 -3.74 -9.33
N VAL A 656 -28.15 -2.86 -8.77
CA VAL A 656 -29.61 -2.86 -9.01
C VAL A 656 -29.98 -1.78 -10.04
N ILE A 657 -30.72 -2.17 -11.07
CA ILE A 657 -31.26 -1.26 -12.08
C ILE A 657 -32.64 -0.77 -11.61
N THR A 658 -32.82 0.54 -11.62
CA THR A 658 -34.04 1.21 -11.17
C THR A 658 -34.49 2.25 -12.19
N THR A 659 -35.77 2.59 -12.15
CA THR A 659 -36.43 3.55 -13.05
C THR A 659 -37.39 4.41 -12.25
N ASN A 660 -37.69 5.61 -12.75
CA ASN A 660 -38.74 6.47 -12.20
C ASN A 660 -40.14 6.17 -12.80
N HIS A 661 -40.24 5.18 -13.70
CA HIS A 661 -41.51 4.75 -14.30
C HIS A 661 -42.01 3.47 -13.62
N MET A 662 -43.14 3.58 -12.91
CA MET A 662 -43.75 2.46 -12.20
C MET A 662 -44.18 1.33 -13.15
N GLU A 663 -44.62 1.67 -14.38
CA GLU A 663 -45.10 0.71 -15.38
C GLU A 663 -44.00 -0.26 -15.83
N ILE A 664 -42.77 0.23 -15.94
CA ILE A 664 -41.60 -0.60 -16.28
C ILE A 664 -41.32 -1.58 -15.13
N ALA A 665 -41.37 -1.12 -13.88
CA ALA A 665 -41.18 -1.99 -12.72
C ALA A 665 -42.28 -3.05 -12.61
N GLN A 666 -43.54 -2.69 -12.85
CA GLN A 666 -44.67 -3.62 -12.93
C GLN A 666 -44.48 -4.66 -14.04
N PHE A 667 -43.97 -4.22 -15.19
CA PHE A 667 -43.66 -5.13 -16.29
C PHE A 667 -42.58 -6.15 -15.89
N CYS A 668 -41.48 -5.69 -15.27
CA CYS A 668 -40.41 -6.57 -14.80
C CYS A 668 -40.83 -7.52 -13.68
N GLN A 669 -41.81 -7.12 -12.85
CA GLN A 669 -42.36 -7.94 -11.76
C GLN A 669 -43.06 -9.21 -12.26
N GLY A 670 -43.61 -9.22 -13.48
CA GLY A 670 -44.37 -10.35 -14.01
C GLY A 670 -45.72 -10.55 -13.30
N ASP A 671 -46.25 -11.78 -13.34
CA ASP A 671 -47.63 -12.06 -12.89
C ASP A 671 -47.77 -12.12 -11.37
N LYS A 672 -46.70 -12.53 -10.68
CA LYS A 672 -46.57 -12.58 -9.22
C LYS A 672 -45.13 -12.23 -8.86
N GLY A 673 -44.93 -11.21 -8.04
CA GLY A 673 -43.59 -10.77 -7.65
C GLY A 673 -43.62 -9.56 -6.71
N CYS A 674 -42.48 -8.90 -6.57
CA CYS A 674 -42.36 -7.67 -5.79
C CYS A 674 -42.09 -6.44 -6.66
N ILE A 675 -42.65 -5.30 -6.26
CA ILE A 675 -42.18 -3.99 -6.69
C ILE A 675 -41.33 -3.43 -5.55
N VAL A 676 -40.05 -3.19 -5.82
CA VAL A 676 -39.17 -2.50 -4.87
C VAL A 676 -39.23 -1.01 -5.16
N LYS A 677 -39.75 -0.25 -4.21
CA LYS A 677 -39.82 1.20 -4.20
C LYS A 677 -38.65 1.76 -3.39
N PHE A 678 -37.89 2.67 -3.98
CA PHE A 678 -36.75 3.33 -3.34
C PHE A 678 -37.16 4.74 -2.95
N HIS A 679 -37.15 5.01 -1.65
CA HIS A 679 -37.36 6.35 -1.12
C HIS A 679 -36.24 7.30 -1.60
N PRO A 680 -36.50 8.60 -1.83
CA PRO A 680 -35.45 9.56 -2.22
C PRO A 680 -34.22 9.57 -1.30
N SER A 681 -34.39 9.28 -0.01
CA SER A 681 -33.29 9.16 0.96
C SER A 681 -32.21 8.13 0.55
N MET A 682 -32.60 7.08 -0.20
CA MET A 682 -31.68 6.09 -0.77
C MET A 682 -30.72 6.69 -1.81
N ARG A 683 -31.24 7.57 -2.68
CA ARG A 683 -30.43 8.25 -3.68
C ARG A 683 -29.59 9.34 -3.05
N ARG A 684 -30.22 10.09 -2.14
CA ARG A 684 -29.62 11.22 -1.45
C ARG A 684 -28.38 10.79 -0.67
N SER A 685 -28.45 9.70 0.09
CA SER A 685 -27.31 9.19 0.87
C SER A 685 -25.98 9.17 0.09
N ARG A 686 -24.97 9.84 0.66
CA ARG A 686 -23.57 9.80 0.18
C ARG A 686 -22.98 8.40 0.21
N PHE A 687 -23.48 7.54 1.10
CA PHE A 687 -22.92 6.22 1.37
C PHE A 687 -23.58 5.12 0.53
N ILE A 688 -24.79 5.35 0.03
CA ILE A 688 -25.47 4.47 -0.92
C ILE A 688 -25.17 4.98 -2.33
N SER A 689 -24.12 4.42 -2.94
CA SER A 689 -23.68 4.84 -4.27
C SER A 689 -24.72 4.50 -5.33
N SER A 690 -25.17 5.52 -6.05
CA SER A 690 -26.13 5.37 -7.15
C SER A 690 -25.85 6.38 -8.25
N ALA A 691 -26.02 5.96 -9.50
CA ALA A 691 -25.67 6.74 -10.68
C ALA A 691 -26.78 6.71 -11.74
N ASN A 692 -27.17 7.87 -12.24
CA ASN A 692 -27.99 8.05 -13.42
C ASN A 692 -27.12 7.84 -14.65
N VAL A 693 -27.40 6.76 -15.37
CA VAL A 693 -26.64 6.31 -16.54
C VAL A 693 -27.39 6.55 -17.85
N SER A 694 -28.57 7.20 -17.81
CA SER A 694 -29.37 7.48 -19.01
C SER A 694 -28.63 8.26 -20.09
N TRP A 695 -27.66 9.09 -19.70
CA TRP A 695 -26.87 9.87 -20.65
C TRP A 695 -25.96 9.00 -21.54
N LEU A 696 -25.66 7.76 -21.13
CA LEU A 696 -24.97 6.77 -21.97
C LEU A 696 -25.86 6.32 -23.15
N PHE A 697 -27.18 6.53 -23.04
CA PHE A 697 -28.19 5.97 -23.91
C PHE A 697 -29.14 7.08 -24.38
N PRO A 698 -28.70 7.99 -25.26
CA PRO A 698 -29.51 9.14 -25.70
C PRO A 698 -30.81 8.74 -26.43
N THR A 699 -30.86 7.50 -26.94
CA THR A 699 -32.04 6.92 -27.57
C THR A 699 -32.98 6.25 -26.57
N GLN A 700 -32.63 6.09 -25.29
CA GLN A 700 -33.49 5.50 -24.28
C GLN A 700 -34.50 6.53 -23.76
N PHE A 701 -35.72 6.07 -23.49
CA PHE A 701 -36.87 6.92 -23.22
C PHE A 701 -37.18 7.08 -21.73
N HIS A 702 -36.54 6.28 -20.87
CA HIS A 702 -36.71 6.35 -19.43
C HIS A 702 -35.40 6.63 -18.70
N GLN A 703 -35.55 7.12 -17.48
CA GLN A 703 -34.41 7.28 -16.59
C GLN A 703 -33.94 5.90 -16.11
N THR A 704 -32.66 5.62 -16.26
CA THR A 704 -32.01 4.39 -15.76
C THR A 704 -31.03 4.79 -14.69
N ILE A 705 -31.28 4.34 -13.47
CA ILE A 705 -30.44 4.60 -12.31
C ILE A 705 -29.90 3.27 -11.79
N LEU A 706 -28.58 3.19 -11.66
CA LEU A 706 -27.90 2.04 -11.10
C LEU A 706 -27.55 2.31 -9.63
N PHE A 707 -27.96 1.42 -8.75
CA PHE A 707 -27.38 1.32 -7.41
C PHE A 707 -26.18 0.37 -7.47
N ALA A 708 -25.06 0.76 -6.86
CA ALA A 708 -23.92 -0.13 -6.73
C ALA A 708 -24.28 -1.29 -5.80
N ARG A 709 -23.68 -2.46 -6.04
CA ARG A 709 -23.66 -3.52 -5.04
C ARG A 709 -22.93 -3.04 -3.79
N THR A 710 -23.16 -3.70 -2.66
CA THR A 710 -22.46 -3.35 -1.41
C THR A 710 -20.97 -3.61 -1.58
N GLY A 711 -20.19 -2.55 -1.41
CA GLY A 711 -18.74 -2.53 -1.60
C GLY A 711 -18.00 -3.24 -0.47
N PRO A 712 -16.73 -3.59 -0.69
CA PRO A 712 -16.03 -4.52 0.19
C PRO A 712 -15.38 -3.90 1.44
N ASN A 713 -15.52 -2.60 1.65
CA ASN A 713 -14.86 -1.86 2.72
C ASN A 713 -15.86 -1.11 3.61
N THR A 714 -16.77 -1.82 4.29
CA THR A 714 -17.50 -1.26 5.43
C THR A 714 -16.71 -1.57 6.69
N ASN A 715 -15.90 -0.60 7.18
CA ASN A 715 -15.38 -0.70 8.54
C ASN A 715 -16.58 -0.75 9.51
N GLU A 716 -16.53 -1.61 10.53
CA GLU A 716 -17.61 -1.81 11.51
C GLU A 716 -18.12 -0.49 12.10
N LYS A 717 -17.21 0.47 12.39
CA LYS A 717 -17.57 1.78 12.97
C LYS A 717 -18.39 2.70 12.05
N THR A 718 -18.41 2.42 10.75
CA THR A 718 -19.15 3.20 9.75
C THR A 718 -20.32 2.44 9.15
N GLU A 719 -20.56 1.20 9.58
CA GLU A 719 -21.53 0.30 8.95
C GLU A 719 -22.92 0.93 8.86
N GLU A 720 -23.41 1.54 9.94
CA GLU A 720 -24.73 2.20 10.00
C GLU A 720 -24.97 3.22 8.85
N LEU A 721 -23.93 3.91 8.38
CA LEU A 721 -24.07 4.93 7.33
C LEU A 721 -24.38 4.33 5.96
N PHE A 722 -23.94 3.10 5.71
CA PHE A 722 -24.15 2.39 4.44
C PHE A 722 -25.45 1.58 4.41
N LEU A 723 -26.11 1.39 5.57
CA LEU A 723 -27.28 0.54 5.67
C LEU A 723 -28.53 1.21 5.10
N TRP A 724 -29.39 0.38 4.52
CA TRP A 724 -30.76 0.70 4.16
C TRP A 724 -31.67 -0.34 4.77
N ASN A 725 -32.89 0.04 5.12
CA ASN A 725 -33.92 -0.86 5.62
C ASN A 725 -34.89 -1.25 4.52
N ALA A 726 -35.56 -2.38 4.68
CA ALA A 726 -36.66 -2.82 3.83
C ALA A 726 -37.88 -3.10 4.69
N ARG A 727 -39.06 -2.66 4.22
CA ARG A 727 -40.35 -3.02 4.82
C ARG A 727 -41.40 -3.24 3.74
N ILE A 728 -42.38 -4.09 4.02
CA ILE A 728 -43.55 -4.23 3.15
C ILE A 728 -44.41 -2.97 3.33
N GLU A 729 -44.59 -2.20 2.26
CA GLU A 729 -45.41 -0.98 2.24
C GLU A 729 -46.88 -1.32 1.98
N ASN A 730 -47.13 -2.22 1.03
CA ASN A 730 -48.45 -2.76 0.74
C ASN A 730 -48.34 -4.16 0.14
N GLU A 731 -49.41 -4.93 0.24
CA GLU A 731 -49.48 -6.28 -0.31
C GLU A 731 -50.90 -6.62 -0.77
N ASP A 732 -51.02 -7.10 -2.00
CA ASP A 732 -52.25 -7.66 -2.56
C ASP A 732 -52.01 -9.06 -3.14
N LYS A 733 -53.05 -9.66 -3.73
CA LYS A 733 -53.01 -11.03 -4.28
C LYS A 733 -51.94 -11.25 -5.37
N LYS A 734 -51.53 -10.21 -6.09
CA LYS A 734 -50.57 -10.28 -7.22
C LYS A 734 -49.25 -9.59 -6.89
N THR A 735 -49.28 -8.49 -6.14
CA THR A 735 -48.15 -7.61 -5.92
C THR A 735 -47.81 -7.43 -4.44
N GLN A 736 -46.52 -7.44 -4.13
CA GLN A 736 -46.00 -7.00 -2.84
C GLN A 736 -45.08 -5.81 -3.09
N THR A 737 -45.38 -4.64 -2.50
CA THR A 737 -44.50 -3.47 -2.62
C THR A 737 -43.57 -3.39 -1.42
N ILE A 738 -42.28 -3.40 -1.68
CA ILE A 738 -41.22 -3.28 -0.67
C ILE A 738 -40.67 -1.86 -0.74
N LEU A 739 -40.73 -1.13 0.37
CA LEU A 739 -40.11 0.18 0.49
C LEU A 739 -38.70 0.05 1.05
N LEU A 740 -37.73 0.62 0.34
CA LEU A 740 -36.35 0.80 0.80
C LEU A 740 -36.10 2.24 1.22
N THR A 741 -35.55 2.40 2.42
CA THR A 741 -35.20 3.68 3.05
C THR A 741 -33.77 3.64 3.58
N TRP A 742 -33.08 4.78 3.56
CA TRP A 742 -31.77 4.88 4.19
C TRP A 742 -31.91 4.67 5.72
N ALA A 743 -31.06 3.85 6.34
CA ALA A 743 -31.23 3.49 7.75
C ALA A 743 -31.13 4.70 8.69
N ILE A 744 -30.27 5.67 8.36
CA ILE A 744 -30.16 6.92 9.12
C ILE A 744 -31.44 7.77 8.97
N TYR A 745 -32.07 7.78 7.79
CA TYR A 745 -33.37 8.45 7.62
C TYR A 745 -34.41 7.84 8.59
N ASP A 746 -34.53 6.51 8.65
CA ASP A 746 -35.49 5.85 9.54
C ASP A 746 -35.18 6.07 11.02
N LYS A 747 -33.90 6.15 11.38
CA LYS A 747 -33.45 6.42 12.76
C LYS A 747 -33.94 7.78 13.27
N TYR A 748 -33.99 8.79 12.39
CA TYR A 748 -34.24 10.16 12.80
C TYR A 748 -35.62 10.71 12.39
N ILE A 749 -36.33 10.12 11.41
CA ILE A 749 -37.61 10.64 10.90
C ILE A 749 -38.62 10.95 12.01
N LYS A 750 -38.77 10.08 13.02
CA LYS A 750 -39.71 10.31 14.13
C LYS A 750 -39.36 11.56 14.95
N GLN A 751 -38.10 11.71 15.36
CA GLN A 751 -37.64 12.86 16.14
C GLN A 751 -37.67 14.15 15.32
N VAL A 752 -37.35 14.06 14.03
CA VAL A 752 -37.43 15.19 13.09
C VAL A 752 -38.88 15.68 12.97
N ILE A 753 -39.84 14.77 12.79
CA ILE A 753 -41.27 15.12 12.72
C ILE A 753 -41.76 15.71 14.05
N GLU A 754 -41.37 15.12 15.18
CA GLU A 754 -41.75 15.59 16.51
C GLU A 754 -41.22 16.99 16.82
N ILE A 755 -39.95 17.28 16.50
CA ILE A 755 -39.42 18.63 16.64
C ILE A 755 -40.10 19.57 15.64
N SER A 756 -40.33 19.12 14.40
CA SER A 756 -41.02 19.92 13.39
C SER A 756 -42.43 20.32 13.84
N SER A 757 -43.18 19.44 14.49
CA SER A 757 -44.54 19.73 14.97
C SER A 757 -44.57 20.76 16.10
N LEU A 758 -43.57 20.76 17.00
CA LEU A 758 -43.40 21.81 18.02
C LEU A 758 -43.25 23.22 17.41
N TRP A 759 -42.84 23.27 16.15
CA TRP A 759 -42.61 24.49 15.38
C TRP A 759 -43.63 24.67 14.23
N ASN A 760 -44.82 24.04 14.34
CA ASN A 760 -45.90 24.09 13.34
C ASN A 760 -45.44 23.73 11.91
N HIS A 761 -44.44 22.87 11.79
CA HIS A 761 -43.83 22.46 10.53
C HIS A 761 -43.25 23.61 9.69
N VAL A 762 -42.94 24.76 10.29
CA VAL A 762 -42.36 25.90 9.57
C VAL A 762 -40.89 25.62 9.22
N VAL A 763 -40.15 25.03 10.15
CA VAL A 763 -38.71 24.71 10.02
C VAL A 763 -38.48 23.55 9.04
N ASP A 764 -37.46 23.64 8.20
CA ASP A 764 -37.04 22.61 7.25
C ASP A 764 -36.61 21.32 7.96
N LEU A 765 -37.11 20.17 7.47
CA LEU A 765 -36.83 18.87 8.08
C LEU A 765 -35.34 18.50 8.02
N ASN A 766 -34.63 18.91 6.96
CA ASN A 766 -33.19 18.64 6.85
C ASN A 766 -32.38 19.52 7.79
N PHE A 767 -32.82 20.74 8.08
CA PHE A 767 -32.19 21.58 9.09
C PHE A 767 -32.32 20.99 10.49
N ILE A 768 -33.52 20.54 10.88
CA ILE A 768 -33.74 19.84 12.16
C ILE A 768 -32.86 18.58 12.24
N PHE A 769 -32.81 17.80 11.16
CA PHE A 769 -31.98 16.61 11.09
C PHE A 769 -30.48 16.91 11.24
N PHE A 770 -29.99 17.96 10.58
CA PHE A 770 -28.62 18.44 10.74
C PHE A 770 -28.31 18.79 12.21
N MET A 771 -29.25 19.46 12.91
CA MET A 771 -29.10 19.77 14.33
C MET A 771 -29.08 18.51 15.21
N LEU A 772 -29.92 17.51 14.90
CA LEU A 772 -29.94 16.21 15.58
C LEU A 772 -28.61 15.45 15.44
N LEU A 773 -28.00 15.47 14.25
CA LEU A 773 -26.68 14.87 14.04
C LEU A 773 -25.57 15.59 14.83
N SER A 774 -25.71 16.90 15.03
CA SER A 774 -24.69 17.73 15.68
C SER A 774 -24.74 17.68 17.20
N TYR A 775 -25.92 17.74 17.81
CA TYR A 775 -26.08 17.94 19.26
C TYR A 775 -26.63 16.73 20.01
N LYS A 776 -27.24 15.76 19.33
CA LYS A 776 -27.84 14.52 19.88
C LYS A 776 -28.96 14.69 20.93
N ASP A 777 -29.07 15.84 21.56
CA ASP A 777 -30.03 16.16 22.61
C ASP A 777 -31.15 17.08 22.11
N LYS A 778 -32.40 16.69 22.35
CA LYS A 778 -33.59 17.39 21.85
C LYS A 778 -33.75 18.78 22.47
N ASP A 779 -33.53 18.92 23.78
CA ASP A 779 -33.72 20.19 24.48
C ASP A 779 -32.70 21.22 24.03
N THR A 780 -31.46 20.79 23.84
CA THR A 780 -30.39 21.60 23.26
C THR A 780 -30.77 22.10 21.87
N ILE A 781 -31.34 21.24 21.03
CA ILE A 781 -31.78 21.62 19.67
C ILE A 781 -32.89 22.65 19.72
N ILE A 782 -33.93 22.43 20.54
CA ILE A 782 -35.02 23.41 20.71
C ILE A 782 -34.45 24.76 21.14
N LYS A 783 -33.53 24.77 22.10
CA LYS A 783 -32.85 25.99 22.56
C LYS A 783 -32.11 26.69 21.42
N TYR A 784 -31.34 25.97 20.61
CA TYR A 784 -30.64 26.54 19.46
C TYR A 784 -31.58 27.03 18.36
N LEU A 785 -32.67 26.32 18.08
CA LEU A 785 -33.68 26.77 17.12
C LEU A 785 -34.31 28.08 17.59
N SER A 786 -34.65 28.20 18.88
CA SER A 786 -35.14 29.47 19.46
C SER A 786 -34.12 30.60 19.40
N TYR A 787 -32.83 30.33 19.62
CA TYR A 787 -31.80 31.36 19.43
C TYR A 787 -31.64 31.75 17.96
N PHE A 788 -31.69 30.79 17.05
CA PHE A 788 -31.57 31.02 15.63
C PHE A 788 -32.74 31.85 15.10
N GLU A 789 -33.98 31.56 15.50
CA GLU A 789 -35.18 32.33 15.14
C GLU A 789 -35.14 33.77 15.70
N LYS A 790 -34.73 33.94 16.96
CA LYS A 790 -34.52 35.28 17.53
C LYS A 790 -33.43 36.05 16.78
N SER A 791 -32.37 35.35 16.36
CA SER A 791 -31.28 35.95 15.61
C SER A 791 -31.66 36.28 14.17
N SER A 792 -32.49 35.47 13.51
CA SER A 792 -32.94 35.74 12.14
C SER A 792 -33.84 36.97 12.04
N THR A 793 -34.58 37.28 13.11
CA THR A 793 -35.43 38.48 13.21
C THR A 793 -34.68 39.74 13.63
N GLN A 794 -33.61 39.62 14.42
CA GLN A 794 -32.85 40.76 14.96
C GLN A 794 -31.62 41.17 14.13
N ASN A 795 -31.00 40.21 13.45
CA ASN A 795 -29.78 40.43 12.69
C ASN A 795 -30.10 40.47 11.19
N ASN A 796 -29.40 41.30 10.43
CA ASN A 796 -29.46 41.35 8.96
C ASN A 796 -28.84 40.08 8.32
N ASN A 797 -29.14 38.89 8.84
CA ASN A 797 -28.68 37.58 8.35
C ASN A 797 -29.31 37.26 7.00
N GLU A 798 -30.58 37.62 6.77
CA GLU A 798 -31.22 37.46 5.46
C GLU A 798 -30.57 38.34 4.39
N GLU A 799 -30.24 39.59 4.71
CA GLU A 799 -29.51 40.47 3.79
C GLU A 799 -28.11 39.92 3.50
N ALA A 800 -27.42 39.44 4.53
CA ALA A 800 -26.11 38.79 4.38
C ALA A 800 -26.19 37.54 3.51
N TYR A 801 -27.25 36.73 3.67
CA TYR A 801 -27.51 35.60 2.82
C TYR A 801 -27.76 36.03 1.38
N LYS A 802 -28.60 37.05 1.13
CA LYS A 802 -28.82 37.59 -0.23
C LYS A 802 -27.51 38.02 -0.89
N LEU A 803 -26.59 38.61 -0.14
CA LEU A 803 -25.24 38.97 -0.62
C LEU A 803 -24.34 37.75 -0.86
N MET A 804 -24.45 36.70 -0.05
CA MET A 804 -23.62 35.50 -0.12
C MET A 804 -24.20 34.35 -0.96
N MET A 805 -25.47 34.43 -1.38
CA MET A 805 -26.19 33.37 -2.09
C MET A 805 -25.44 32.91 -3.35
N GLN A 806 -24.82 33.86 -4.06
CA GLN A 806 -23.99 33.59 -5.23
C GLN A 806 -22.73 32.75 -4.93
N LYS A 807 -22.32 32.65 -3.66
CA LYS A 807 -21.22 31.78 -3.20
C LYS A 807 -21.71 30.40 -2.75
N PHE A 808 -22.87 30.31 -2.09
CA PHE A 808 -23.42 29.03 -1.63
C PHE A 808 -23.78 28.10 -2.79
N TYR A 809 -24.47 28.62 -3.80
CA TYR A 809 -25.02 27.80 -4.88
C TYR A 809 -23.94 27.11 -5.74
N PRO A 810 -22.87 27.78 -6.21
CA PRO A 810 -21.76 27.10 -6.92
C PRO A 810 -21.03 26.05 -6.08
N ASN A 811 -21.14 26.13 -4.75
CA ASN A 811 -20.62 25.15 -3.80
C ASN A 811 -21.67 24.10 -3.39
N ARG A 812 -22.76 23.96 -4.15
CA ARG A 812 -23.83 22.96 -3.93
C ARG A 812 -24.55 23.06 -2.58
N ALA A 813 -24.40 24.18 -1.87
CA ALA A 813 -25.10 24.42 -0.61
C ALA A 813 -26.51 24.96 -0.93
N CYS A 814 -27.43 24.04 -1.23
CA CYS A 814 -28.75 24.37 -1.78
C CYS A 814 -29.86 24.55 -0.72
N ASN A 815 -29.60 24.22 0.55
CA ASN A 815 -30.59 24.35 1.62
C ASN A 815 -30.51 25.74 2.28
N TYR A 816 -31.59 26.50 2.17
CA TYR A 816 -31.68 27.88 2.65
C TYR A 816 -31.40 28.01 4.17
N GLU A 817 -32.07 27.19 4.99
CA GLU A 817 -31.96 27.30 6.45
C GLU A 817 -30.57 26.88 6.96
N ILE A 818 -29.98 25.84 6.38
CA ILE A 818 -28.59 25.43 6.69
C ILE A 818 -27.61 26.55 6.33
N ASN A 819 -27.81 27.22 5.18
CA ASN A 819 -26.96 28.33 4.77
C ASN A 819 -27.06 29.51 5.74
N LEU A 820 -28.28 29.93 6.10
CA LEU A 820 -28.51 30.98 7.09
C LEU A 820 -27.89 30.64 8.44
N PHE A 821 -28.07 29.41 8.91
CA PHE A 821 -27.50 28.95 10.16
C PHE A 821 -25.97 28.97 10.13
N SER A 822 -25.36 28.63 9.00
CA SER A 822 -23.91 28.68 8.83
C SER A 822 -23.37 30.12 8.91
N ILE A 823 -24.08 31.09 8.33
CA ILE A 823 -23.75 32.53 8.46
C ILE A 823 -23.86 32.97 9.93
N PHE A 824 -24.91 32.52 10.62
CA PHE A 824 -25.09 32.80 12.03
C PHE A 824 -23.91 32.26 12.88
N LEU A 825 -23.50 31.00 12.67
CA LEU A 825 -22.37 30.40 13.38
C LEU A 825 -21.05 31.13 13.10
N GLU A 826 -20.82 31.56 11.85
CA GLU A 826 -19.64 32.33 11.48
C GLU A 826 -19.59 33.67 12.21
N ARG A 827 -20.70 34.42 12.21
CA ARG A 827 -20.84 35.71 12.91
C ARG A 827 -20.68 35.58 14.41
N ALA A 828 -21.19 34.49 14.99
CA ALA A 828 -21.01 34.16 16.40
C ALA A 828 -19.56 33.72 16.74
N GLY A 829 -18.68 33.58 15.74
CA GLY A 829 -17.30 33.13 15.92
C GLY A 829 -17.16 31.64 16.21
N LEU A 830 -18.25 30.86 16.10
CA LEU A 830 -18.30 29.44 16.44
C LEU A 830 -17.65 28.55 15.37
N LEU A 831 -17.47 29.05 14.15
CA LEU A 831 -16.76 28.32 13.08
C LEU A 831 -15.24 28.51 13.10
N ARG A 832 -14.70 29.52 13.80
CA ARG A 832 -13.25 29.80 13.82
C ARG A 832 -12.40 28.62 14.30
N PRO A 833 -12.78 27.87 15.37
CA PRO A 833 -12.01 26.71 15.82
C PRO A 833 -11.97 25.56 14.80
N LEU A 834 -12.91 25.55 13.85
CA LEU A 834 -13.01 24.52 12.82
C LEU A 834 -12.29 24.92 11.51
N GLU A 835 -11.73 26.13 11.44
CA GLU A 835 -11.10 26.68 10.23
C GLU A 835 -12.04 26.64 9.01
N HIS A 836 -13.34 26.85 9.24
CA HIS A 836 -14.37 26.89 8.21
C HIS A 836 -15.00 28.28 8.11
N ASP A 837 -15.32 28.70 6.88
CA ASP A 837 -16.29 29.77 6.63
C ASP A 837 -17.71 29.21 6.51
N ALA A 838 -18.71 30.09 6.49
CA ALA A 838 -20.12 29.66 6.40
C ALA A 838 -20.41 28.81 5.15
N VAL A 839 -19.79 29.16 4.00
CA VAL A 839 -20.01 28.47 2.73
C VAL A 839 -19.47 27.05 2.79
N SER A 840 -18.21 26.89 3.19
CA SER A 840 -17.55 25.58 3.30
C SER A 840 -18.25 24.69 4.31
N TYR A 841 -18.74 25.25 5.43
CA TYR A 841 -19.49 24.53 6.45
C TYR A 841 -20.84 24.04 5.91
N ALA A 842 -21.64 24.91 5.30
CA ALA A 842 -22.93 24.56 4.72
C ALA A 842 -22.78 23.51 3.60
N THR A 843 -21.77 23.67 2.76
CA THR A 843 -21.44 22.74 1.68
C THR A 843 -21.05 21.37 2.21
N TRP A 844 -20.17 21.32 3.22
CA TRP A 844 -19.75 20.08 3.84
C TRP A 844 -20.96 19.29 4.34
N TRP A 845 -21.87 19.96 5.05
CA TRP A 845 -23.08 19.33 5.57
C TRP A 845 -24.05 18.92 4.47
N THR A 846 -24.33 19.80 3.51
CA THR A 846 -25.25 19.52 2.41
C THR A 846 -24.82 18.26 1.65
N ILE A 847 -23.52 18.10 1.38
CA ILE A 847 -23.02 16.95 0.63
C ILE A 847 -22.81 15.72 1.51
N SER A 848 -22.33 15.89 2.75
CA SER A 848 -22.02 14.76 3.63
C SER A 848 -23.26 14.12 4.25
N ILE A 849 -24.26 14.93 4.61
CA ILE A 849 -25.56 14.45 5.10
C ILE A 849 -26.51 14.15 3.93
N SER A 850 -26.36 14.90 2.84
CA SER A 850 -27.13 14.72 1.62
C SER A 850 -28.63 15.01 1.71
N LEU A 851 -29.08 15.72 2.76
CA LEU A 851 -30.46 16.22 2.91
C LEU A 851 -31.55 15.14 2.68
N PRO A 852 -31.65 14.09 3.51
CA PRO A 852 -32.46 12.91 3.17
C PRO A 852 -33.98 13.11 3.15
N PHE A 853 -34.50 14.23 3.67
CA PHE A 853 -35.93 14.54 3.71
C PHE A 853 -36.36 15.37 2.50
N VAL A 854 -37.48 15.00 1.90
CA VAL A 854 -38.10 15.66 0.75
C VAL A 854 -39.40 16.34 1.14
N GLU A 855 -39.95 17.18 0.26
CA GLU A 855 -41.21 17.88 0.52
C GLU A 855 -42.38 16.91 0.81
N LYS A 856 -42.40 15.73 0.18
CA LYS A 856 -43.39 14.67 0.48
C LYS A 856 -43.35 14.22 1.94
N ASP A 857 -42.17 14.17 2.57
CA ASP A 857 -42.04 13.81 4.00
C ASP A 857 -42.72 14.86 4.88
N LYS A 858 -42.53 16.14 4.54
CA LYS A 858 -43.16 17.27 5.23
C LYS A 858 -44.67 17.23 5.08
N GLN A 859 -45.18 16.97 3.88
CA GLN A 859 -46.61 16.83 3.62
C GLN A 859 -47.24 15.66 4.38
N ALA A 860 -46.56 14.51 4.42
CA ALA A 860 -46.98 13.35 5.20
C ALA A 860 -47.04 13.68 6.70
N ALA A 861 -46.01 14.36 7.23
CA ALA A 861 -45.97 14.80 8.63
C ALA A 861 -47.13 15.74 9.01
N ILE A 862 -47.44 16.71 8.14
CA ILE A 862 -48.58 17.63 8.34
C ILE A 862 -49.91 16.87 8.31
N THR A 863 -50.04 15.86 7.45
CA THR A 863 -51.27 15.08 7.33
C THR A 863 -51.48 14.17 8.55
N CYS A 864 -50.42 13.67 9.17
CA CYS A 864 -50.51 12.83 10.37
C CYS A 864 -50.76 13.60 11.68
N THR A 865 -50.52 14.92 11.69
CA THR A 865 -50.70 15.77 12.88
C THR A 865 -52.06 16.47 12.91
N LYS A 866 -52.72 16.58 11.76
CA LYS A 866 -54.14 16.96 11.64
C LYS A 866 -55.03 15.75 11.92
#